data_AF-A0A9X0K3W9-F1
#
_entry.id   AF-A0A9X0K3W9-F1
#
_cell.length_a   1.000
_cell.length_b   1.000
_cell.length_c   1.000
_cell.angle_alpha   90.00
_cell.angle_beta   90.00
_cell.angle_gamma   90.00
#
_symmetry.space_group_name_H-M   'P 1'
#
loop_
_entity.id
_entity.type
_entity.pdbx_description
1 polymer ?
#
loop_
_entity_poly.entity_id
_entity_poly.type
_entity_poly.pdbx_seq_one_letter_code
_entity_poly.pdbx_strand_id
1 'polypeptide(L)'
;MVTRRTGTLPRLLLGSATALALAVTIGGPASAVNIPQPADGDEAASLSVTRSDTLSNLKVSKPLAKASGEVSVFVQLEGDGAFQEVKKSGKSKDAAKVKKIRSEVKQKGKELAAQADSEVIYSTSNAVRGVALTGDADALRALAERTDVAKISAIVPKKPSNRGSVIDTGALESWTALDKTGDGVKIAVLDTGIDYTHASFGGPGTLEGYKQAQASKGLPAADSGLLDPKKFIGGWDLVGDNYNADPDADDYQPIPNPDPNPLDCELAGHGSHVAGTAAGYGVNADGTTFTGDYSKLKADDVMGMKVGPGSAPEAQLIGIRVFGCTGSSDVVGQALDYVLDPNGDGDFSDRADVVNMSLGSDHSPVEDPENDIVDALSAAGILSVVASGNAGDVTDVGGSPGNSRSSLTVANSVGSKLTMDKIRVDAPADVAGDVAGQYSANFNYTNADPAELTGEVVMAPSSNAFGCSPFEPGSLKGKWVWLQWSENGEFPCGSAARFNNAEAAGATGVLLDSEANVFDAGIAGNTTIPGAQLTLDNSTKLRPAADAGTLKVTLSPDFAGAASSPSGVLDTLNSSSSRGVHGSNGIVKPDVAAMGTQIGSVGVGTGNGVAVMSGTSMATPLVAGIAALVLEDTDLTPAQAKSIVMNTAATDIKDADGDIYGPNRVGAGRVMADKAISTPAYAYASKDSDLTSVVFGVVELEGKKKYKASRDITVKNTSKKTQTYAVKYVPATEIPGATYSLDRRSVTVAPGKSTKVKVTLQVDPKRWAKTMDPTMDAQQSGLDRAWLADATGRVELTSKSAPTLRVPVQAAPKLVADMSAKVKKVKNGKHDSALELSLKGDDVIAGQGPSQVFSLMGAFELGASSKRGPSSLDAIPGARSMDLQHVGASTTAPRTGVADGLLNIGISTYANWAHLAGGTELDVEIDTNNDGEADFVSFTTAIDEIDLDLVATFDLKTLQQVDLQPVNGVLGDVDTNSFDTNTAILPVSLAALGLTEKSSDISYRVASYSWYNTNEEGSMVPIDETGWVKFNVTAPKVDFGATGTLFTDLDDTRLPVSVARNAKDAKALLLHLHNESGERAQVLKIR
;
A
#
# COMPACT_ATOMS: atom_id res chain seq x y z
N MET A 1 -4.06 -16.83 12.22
CA MET A 1 -4.32 -18.29 12.03
C MET A 1 -3.15 -18.97 11.32
N VAL A 2 -2.81 -20.26 11.52
CA VAL A 2 -3.33 -21.39 10.69
C VAL A 2 -3.72 -22.63 11.51
N THR A 3 -4.94 -23.14 11.31
CA THR A 3 -5.40 -24.46 11.79
C THR A 3 -5.59 -25.46 10.65
N ARG A 4 -4.51 -26.11 10.18
CA ARG A 4 -4.64 -27.28 9.28
C ARG A 4 -5.02 -28.54 10.06
N ARG A 5 -6.15 -29.16 9.68
CA ARG A 5 -6.48 -30.58 9.88
C ARG A 5 -7.29 -31.05 8.65
N THR A 6 -7.06 -32.19 8.01
CA THR A 6 -5.90 -33.10 7.97
C THR A 6 -5.91 -33.82 6.62
N GLY A 7 -4.90 -33.66 5.76
CA GLY A 7 -4.89 -34.31 4.44
C GLY A 7 -3.85 -33.80 3.43
N THR A 8 -2.58 -33.73 3.82
CA THR A 8 -1.40 -33.70 2.92
C THR A 8 -1.51 -32.96 1.58
N LEU A 9 -1.60 -31.62 1.62
CA LEU A 9 -0.84 -30.76 0.71
C LEU A 9 -0.54 -29.42 1.40
N PRO A 10 0.70 -29.17 1.86
CA PRO A 10 1.04 -27.92 2.53
C PRO A 10 1.25 -26.80 1.50
N ARG A 11 0.25 -25.97 1.22
CA ARG A 11 0.47 -24.65 0.59
C ARG A 11 1.63 -23.92 1.31
N LEU A 12 2.60 -23.46 0.51
CA LEU A 12 3.86 -22.87 0.95
C LEU A 12 3.67 -21.41 1.40
N LEU A 13 4.59 -20.90 2.20
CA LEU A 13 4.84 -19.46 2.23
C LEU A 13 5.73 -19.09 1.04
N LEU A 14 5.10 -18.49 0.05
CA LEU A 14 5.67 -17.79 -1.09
C LEU A 14 6.93 -16.97 -0.71
N GLY A 15 8.08 -17.37 -1.27
CA GLY A 15 9.39 -16.96 -0.78
C GLY A 15 10.40 -16.47 -1.82
N SER A 16 9.94 -16.08 -3.03
CA SER A 16 10.72 -15.38 -4.08
C SER A 16 12.11 -15.94 -4.44
N ALA A 17 12.19 -16.80 -5.46
CA ALA A 17 13.47 -17.26 -6.00
C ALA A 17 13.40 -17.82 -7.44
N THR A 18 13.54 -17.03 -8.51
CA THR A 18 14.02 -17.63 -9.77
C THR A 18 14.74 -16.71 -10.73
N ALA A 19 16.05 -16.96 -10.89
CA ALA A 19 16.68 -17.50 -12.10
C ALA A 19 18.20 -17.26 -12.04
N LEU A 20 18.95 -17.85 -12.97
CA LEU A 20 20.24 -17.31 -13.40
C LEU A 20 20.61 -17.80 -14.81
N ALA A 21 20.06 -17.17 -15.83
CA ALA A 21 20.56 -17.15 -17.21
C ALA A 21 19.75 -16.09 -17.99
N LEU A 22 20.31 -15.31 -18.92
CA LEU A 22 21.73 -15.04 -19.25
C LEU A 22 22.00 -13.51 -19.32
N ALA A 23 23.07 -13.03 -19.98
CA ALA A 23 23.49 -11.63 -19.93
C ALA A 23 23.67 -10.95 -21.29
N VAL A 24 23.24 -9.68 -21.42
CA VAL A 24 23.62 -8.74 -22.51
C VAL A 24 23.82 -7.31 -21.97
N THR A 25 24.70 -6.56 -22.62
CA THR A 25 25.13 -5.18 -22.28
C THR A 25 24.18 -4.08 -22.77
N ILE A 26 24.05 -2.98 -22.00
CA ILE A 26 23.30 -1.76 -22.38
C ILE A 26 24.05 -0.94 -23.45
N GLY A 27 23.34 -0.36 -24.41
CA GLY A 27 23.96 0.45 -25.48
C GLY A 27 23.02 1.14 -26.48
N GLY A 28 21.86 1.66 -26.07
CA GLY A 28 20.96 2.41 -26.96
C GLY A 28 19.75 3.01 -26.24
N PRO A 29 19.05 4.00 -26.83
CA PRO A 29 17.82 4.55 -26.27
C PRO A 29 16.67 3.52 -26.34
N ALA A 30 15.78 3.57 -25.35
CA ALA A 30 14.58 2.74 -25.31
C ALA A 30 13.77 2.92 -26.61
N SER A 31 13.72 1.85 -27.41
CA SER A 31 12.94 1.80 -28.63
C SER A 31 11.64 1.07 -28.31
N ALA A 32 10.50 1.75 -28.46
CA ALA A 32 9.19 1.14 -28.23
C ALA A 32 9.09 -0.17 -29.03
N VAL A 33 8.54 -1.21 -28.40
CA VAL A 33 8.37 -2.53 -29.04
C VAL A 33 7.34 -2.39 -30.15
N ASN A 34 7.82 -2.14 -31.37
CA ASN A 34 7.00 -2.10 -32.58
C ASN A 34 6.46 -3.51 -32.87
N ILE A 35 5.34 -3.84 -32.26
CA ILE A 35 4.67 -5.12 -32.46
C ILE A 35 4.25 -5.22 -33.93
N PRO A 36 4.70 -6.26 -34.66
CA PRO A 36 4.47 -6.35 -36.10
C PRO A 36 2.99 -6.64 -36.37
N GLN A 37 2.27 -5.65 -36.89
CA GLN A 37 0.92 -5.85 -37.38
C GLN A 37 0.97 -6.61 -38.73
N PRO A 38 0.30 -7.78 -38.85
CA PRO A 38 0.15 -8.46 -40.14
C PRO A 38 -0.74 -7.62 -41.08
N ALA A 39 -0.54 -7.77 -42.40
CA ALA A 39 -1.39 -7.10 -43.39
C ALA A 39 -2.68 -7.90 -43.68
N ASP A 40 -3.66 -7.26 -44.31
CA ASP A 40 -4.97 -7.81 -44.66
C ASP A 40 -4.90 -9.24 -45.25
N GLY A 41 -5.17 -10.24 -44.42
CA GLY A 41 -5.21 -11.65 -44.82
C GLY A 41 -3.93 -12.47 -44.64
N ASP A 42 -2.87 -11.92 -44.04
CA ASP A 42 -1.66 -12.64 -43.62
C ASP A 42 -1.90 -13.50 -42.34
N GLU A 43 -0.86 -14.23 -41.90
CA GLU A 43 -0.89 -14.97 -40.64
C GLU A 43 -0.76 -14.02 -39.42
N ALA A 44 -1.51 -14.32 -38.36
CA ALA A 44 -1.48 -13.59 -37.10
C ALA A 44 -0.08 -13.65 -36.48
N ALA A 45 0.48 -12.49 -36.15
CA ALA A 45 1.82 -12.44 -35.57
C ALA A 45 1.77 -13.01 -34.14
N SER A 46 2.45 -14.14 -33.92
CA SER A 46 2.83 -14.57 -32.58
C SER A 46 3.78 -13.51 -32.02
N LEU A 47 3.46 -12.94 -30.87
CA LEU A 47 4.42 -12.12 -30.14
C LEU A 47 5.62 -12.99 -29.76
N SER A 48 6.81 -12.46 -29.99
CA SER A 48 8.00 -12.94 -29.31
C SER A 48 7.79 -12.70 -27.81
N VAL A 49 7.94 -13.73 -27.00
CA VAL A 49 8.06 -13.53 -25.55
C VAL A 49 9.27 -12.66 -25.31
N THR A 50 9.10 -11.58 -24.56
CA THR A 50 10.22 -10.87 -23.95
C THR A 50 10.82 -11.81 -22.92
N ARG A 51 11.83 -12.60 -23.32
CA ARG A 51 12.62 -13.38 -22.37
C ARG A 51 13.37 -12.41 -21.47
N SER A 52 12.77 -12.16 -20.32
CA SER A 52 13.36 -11.41 -19.24
C SER A 52 14.38 -12.30 -18.55
N ASP A 53 15.65 -12.19 -18.93
CA ASP A 53 16.76 -12.78 -18.17
C ASP A 53 16.88 -12.18 -16.73
N THR A 54 16.10 -11.12 -16.43
CA THR A 54 16.21 -10.29 -15.22
C THR A 54 15.39 -10.77 -14.02
N LEU A 55 14.49 -11.75 -14.19
CA LEU A 55 13.74 -12.37 -13.09
C LEU A 55 14.67 -13.00 -12.03
N SER A 56 15.88 -13.37 -12.48
CA SER A 56 17.06 -13.74 -11.68
C SER A 56 17.27 -12.90 -10.43
N ASN A 57 16.97 -11.59 -10.51
CA ASN A 57 17.30 -10.60 -9.50
C ASN A 57 16.31 -10.53 -8.32
N LEU A 58 15.47 -11.55 -8.12
CA LEU A 58 14.39 -11.55 -7.09
C LEU A 58 14.65 -12.41 -5.85
N LYS A 59 15.78 -13.14 -5.79
CA LYS A 59 16.31 -13.65 -4.50
C LYS A 59 16.76 -12.51 -3.55
N VAL A 60 16.93 -11.32 -4.12
CA VAL A 60 17.51 -10.12 -3.53
C VAL A 60 16.48 -9.01 -3.70
N SER A 61 15.86 -8.54 -2.60
CA SER A 61 14.84 -7.48 -2.66
C SER A 61 15.35 -6.22 -3.39
N LYS A 62 14.52 -5.54 -4.20
CA LYS A 62 14.92 -4.36 -5.00
C LYS A 62 15.77 -3.30 -4.27
N PRO A 63 15.51 -2.93 -2.98
CA PRO A 63 16.41 -2.06 -2.22
C PRO A 63 17.83 -2.63 -2.04
N LEU A 64 17.95 -3.93 -1.75
CA LEU A 64 19.24 -4.63 -1.65
C LEU A 64 19.94 -4.80 -3.00
N ALA A 65 19.17 -5.00 -4.08
CA ALA A 65 19.70 -5.16 -5.44
C ALA A 65 20.41 -3.90 -5.98
N LYS A 66 20.08 -2.73 -5.41
CA LYS A 66 20.74 -1.45 -5.68
C LYS A 66 21.72 -0.99 -4.60
N ALA A 67 21.67 -1.58 -3.40
CA ALA A 67 22.55 -1.15 -2.30
C ALA A 67 24.00 -1.64 -2.48
N SER A 68 24.94 -0.79 -2.08
CA SER A 68 26.38 -1.05 -1.99
C SER A 68 26.91 -0.60 -0.62
N GLY A 69 27.90 -1.30 -0.06
CA GLY A 69 28.35 -1.06 1.32
C GLY A 69 27.54 -1.86 2.35
N GLU A 70 27.72 -1.56 3.65
CA GLU A 70 27.31 -2.48 4.72
C GLU A 70 25.80 -2.45 5.03
N VAL A 71 25.09 -3.52 4.67
CA VAL A 71 23.62 -3.62 4.73
C VAL A 71 23.15 -4.71 5.69
N SER A 72 22.08 -4.42 6.42
CA SER A 72 21.41 -5.40 7.27
C SER A 72 20.38 -6.19 6.47
N VAL A 73 20.59 -7.50 6.33
CA VAL A 73 19.73 -8.40 5.55
C VAL A 73 19.26 -9.58 6.40
N PHE A 74 18.06 -10.09 6.10
CA PHE A 74 17.61 -11.37 6.63
C PHE A 74 17.92 -12.47 5.61
N VAL A 75 18.91 -13.31 5.92
CA VAL A 75 19.27 -14.50 5.14
C VAL A 75 18.42 -15.68 5.62
N GLN A 76 17.39 -16.02 4.86
CA GLN A 76 16.53 -17.16 5.14
C GLN A 76 17.23 -18.45 4.72
N LEU A 77 17.24 -19.45 5.61
CA LEU A 77 17.95 -20.72 5.41
C LEU A 77 16.99 -21.85 5.07
N GLU A 78 17.51 -22.83 4.33
CA GLU A 78 16.72 -24.00 3.95
C GLU A 78 16.31 -24.89 5.14
N GLY A 79 15.03 -25.27 5.15
CA GLY A 79 14.43 -26.25 6.05
C GLY A 79 13.54 -25.70 7.19
N ASP A 80 12.57 -26.52 7.62
CA ASP A 80 11.57 -26.25 8.66
C ASP A 80 12.13 -25.65 9.97
N GLY A 81 11.53 -24.57 10.49
CA GLY A 81 11.82 -24.11 11.85
C GLY A 81 11.56 -25.19 12.93
N ALA A 82 12.22 -25.06 14.08
CA ALA A 82 12.21 -26.07 15.13
C ALA A 82 10.80 -26.44 15.63
N PHE A 83 9.83 -25.53 15.55
CA PHE A 83 8.44 -25.80 15.90
C PHE A 83 7.83 -26.88 15.00
N GLN A 84 7.96 -26.73 13.67
CA GLN A 84 7.50 -27.73 12.70
C GLN A 84 8.27 -29.05 12.83
N GLU A 85 9.57 -29.00 13.11
CA GLU A 85 10.39 -30.21 13.28
C GLU A 85 10.08 -31.01 14.56
N VAL A 86 9.67 -30.36 15.64
CA VAL A 86 9.07 -31.04 16.81
C VAL A 86 7.73 -31.67 16.40
N LYS A 87 6.86 -30.91 15.74
CA LYS A 87 5.52 -31.33 15.30
C LYS A 87 5.59 -32.56 14.38
N LYS A 88 6.46 -32.54 13.37
CA LYS A 88 6.79 -33.65 12.45
C LYS A 88 7.40 -34.88 13.15
N SER A 89 7.90 -34.76 14.40
CA SER A 89 8.39 -35.90 15.18
C SER A 89 7.31 -36.64 16.00
N GLY A 90 6.05 -36.20 15.93
CA GLY A 90 4.93 -36.81 16.68
C GLY A 90 4.94 -36.56 18.19
N LYS A 91 5.80 -35.66 18.68
CA LYS A 91 5.93 -35.31 20.09
C LYS A 91 5.33 -33.93 20.36
N SER A 92 4.60 -33.79 21.47
CA SER A 92 4.11 -32.48 21.95
C SER A 92 5.23 -31.55 22.44
N LYS A 93 6.43 -32.10 22.72
CA LYS A 93 7.66 -31.35 23.00
C LYS A 93 8.89 -32.22 22.74
N ASP A 94 9.88 -31.70 22.01
CA ASP A 94 11.21 -32.29 21.90
C ASP A 94 12.28 -31.19 22.03
N ALA A 95 12.60 -30.87 23.28
CA ALA A 95 13.61 -29.86 23.61
C ALA A 95 15.01 -30.21 23.08
N ALA A 96 15.32 -31.49 22.84
CA ALA A 96 16.59 -31.90 22.23
C ALA A 96 16.61 -31.55 20.74
N LYS A 97 15.51 -31.80 20.00
CA LYS A 97 15.39 -31.43 18.59
C LYS A 97 15.33 -29.91 18.38
N VAL A 98 14.62 -29.17 19.25
CA VAL A 98 14.68 -27.69 19.24
C VAL A 98 16.09 -27.19 19.49
N LYS A 99 16.75 -27.69 20.54
CA LYS A 99 18.11 -27.26 20.87
C LYS A 99 19.11 -27.62 19.76
N LYS A 100 18.92 -28.76 19.07
CA LYS A 100 19.68 -29.14 17.88
C LYS A 100 19.51 -28.11 16.76
N ILE A 101 18.29 -27.81 16.33
CA ILE A 101 18.03 -26.89 15.21
C ILE A 101 18.47 -25.46 15.55
N ARG A 102 18.24 -24.99 16.79
CA ARG A 102 18.81 -23.71 17.28
C ARG A 102 20.34 -23.67 17.22
N SER A 103 21.00 -24.82 17.38
CA SER A 103 22.47 -24.93 17.27
C SER A 103 22.92 -25.00 15.81
N GLU A 104 22.21 -25.73 14.95
CA GLU A 104 22.48 -25.82 13.51
C GLU A 104 22.31 -24.46 12.81
N VAL A 105 21.25 -23.71 13.14
CA VAL A 105 21.09 -22.34 12.61
C VAL A 105 22.16 -21.39 13.17
N LYS A 106 22.51 -21.46 14.46
CA LYS A 106 23.62 -20.66 15.00
C LYS A 106 24.99 -21.04 14.44
N GLN A 107 25.18 -22.29 14.00
CA GLN A 107 26.42 -22.71 13.35
C GLN A 107 26.44 -22.24 11.88
N LYS A 108 25.39 -22.51 11.10
CA LYS A 108 25.27 -22.02 9.73
C LYS A 108 25.33 -20.50 9.65
N GLY A 109 24.70 -19.79 10.59
CA GLY A 109 24.81 -18.34 10.70
C GLY A 109 26.25 -17.85 10.86
N LYS A 110 27.08 -18.57 11.62
CA LYS A 110 28.52 -18.29 11.71
C LYS A 110 29.30 -18.66 10.45
N GLU A 111 28.87 -19.68 9.72
CA GLU A 111 29.48 -20.10 8.44
C GLU A 111 29.10 -19.15 7.29
N LEU A 112 27.94 -18.50 7.35
CA LEU A 112 27.49 -17.46 6.43
C LEU A 112 28.17 -16.12 6.75
N ALA A 113 28.15 -15.73 8.02
CA ALA A 113 28.90 -14.60 8.58
C ALA A 113 30.35 -14.62 8.10
N ALA A 114 31.07 -15.71 8.36
CA ALA A 114 32.47 -15.88 7.97
C ALA A 114 32.70 -16.07 6.45
N GLN A 115 31.66 -16.27 5.64
CA GLN A 115 31.78 -16.33 4.18
C GLN A 115 31.60 -14.96 3.52
N ALA A 116 30.72 -14.11 4.04
CA ALA A 116 30.43 -12.77 3.51
C ALA A 116 31.06 -11.63 4.35
N ASP A 117 32.03 -11.97 5.21
CA ASP A 117 32.70 -11.06 6.16
C ASP A 117 31.70 -10.15 6.91
N SER A 118 30.67 -10.79 7.49
CA SER A 118 29.45 -10.17 8.03
C SER A 118 29.15 -10.66 9.45
N GLU A 119 28.48 -9.85 10.27
CA GLU A 119 28.10 -10.21 11.64
C GLU A 119 26.66 -10.71 11.75
N VAL A 120 26.42 -11.67 12.65
CA VAL A 120 25.07 -12.19 12.95
C VAL A 120 24.33 -11.24 13.90
N ILE A 121 23.39 -10.45 13.37
CA ILE A 121 22.50 -9.58 14.13
C ILE A 121 21.58 -10.42 15.03
N TYR A 122 20.87 -11.39 14.45
CA TYR A 122 20.03 -12.35 15.16
C TYR A 122 19.83 -13.65 14.36
N SER A 123 19.25 -14.68 14.98
CA SER A 123 18.97 -15.96 14.32
C SER A 123 17.62 -16.55 14.74
N THR A 124 16.65 -16.51 13.82
CA THR A 124 15.35 -17.16 13.99
C THR A 124 15.52 -18.65 13.72
N SER A 125 14.87 -19.48 14.55
CA SER A 125 15.04 -20.93 14.47
C SER A 125 13.84 -21.71 15.01
N ASN A 126 12.73 -21.04 15.33
CA ASN A 126 11.50 -21.66 15.85
C ASN A 126 10.43 -21.73 14.76
N ALA A 127 9.99 -20.57 14.25
CA ALA A 127 9.06 -20.45 13.12
C ALA A 127 9.76 -20.75 11.79
N VAL A 128 10.72 -19.91 11.41
CA VAL A 128 11.59 -20.06 10.22
C VAL A 128 13.03 -20.32 10.66
N ARG A 129 13.86 -20.99 9.84
CA ARG A 129 15.32 -20.98 9.98
C ARG A 129 15.86 -19.77 9.24
N GLY A 130 16.46 -18.82 9.94
CA GLY A 130 16.99 -17.61 9.33
C GLY A 130 18.04 -16.94 10.19
N VAL A 131 18.88 -16.15 9.54
CA VAL A 131 19.99 -15.45 10.16
C VAL A 131 20.01 -14.05 9.60
N ALA A 132 19.75 -13.06 10.45
CA ALA A 132 19.99 -11.68 10.08
C ALA A 132 21.50 -11.43 10.11
N LEU A 133 22.04 -10.96 9.00
CA LEU A 133 23.46 -10.62 8.82
C LEU A 133 23.59 -9.13 8.52
N THR A 134 24.63 -8.48 9.02
CA THR A 134 25.05 -7.15 8.57
C THR A 134 26.48 -7.24 8.03
N GLY A 135 26.72 -6.69 6.85
CA GLY A 135 27.95 -6.91 6.10
C GLY A 135 27.86 -6.28 4.71
N ASP A 136 28.94 -6.31 3.93
CA ASP A 136 28.95 -5.67 2.62
C ASP A 136 27.85 -6.23 1.68
N ALA A 137 27.19 -5.35 0.93
CA ALA A 137 26.09 -5.72 0.06
C ALA A 137 26.50 -6.60 -1.12
N ASP A 138 27.71 -6.48 -1.69
CA ASP A 138 28.17 -7.42 -2.71
C ASP A 138 28.42 -8.81 -2.09
N ALA A 139 29.09 -8.85 -0.94
CA ALA A 139 29.35 -10.10 -0.22
C ALA A 139 28.06 -10.79 0.29
N LEU A 140 27.09 -10.02 0.78
CA LEU A 140 25.78 -10.52 1.21
C LEU A 140 24.88 -10.90 0.03
N ARG A 141 24.89 -10.15 -1.07
CA ARG A 141 24.21 -10.58 -2.31
C ARG A 141 24.82 -11.87 -2.87
N ALA A 142 26.14 -12.05 -2.76
CA ALA A 142 26.80 -13.31 -3.12
C ALA A 142 26.40 -14.51 -2.23
N LEU A 143 25.85 -14.31 -1.02
CA LEU A 143 25.26 -15.42 -0.26
C LEU A 143 23.99 -15.99 -0.95
N ALA A 144 23.33 -15.26 -1.84
CA ALA A 144 22.18 -15.77 -2.58
C ALA A 144 22.53 -16.91 -3.57
N GLU A 145 23.82 -17.03 -3.94
CA GLU A 145 24.37 -18.13 -4.72
C GLU A 145 24.44 -19.45 -3.92
N ARG A 146 24.35 -19.42 -2.58
CA ARG A 146 24.42 -20.63 -1.77
C ARG A 146 23.13 -21.46 -1.89
N THR A 147 23.30 -22.76 -2.08
CA THR A 147 22.21 -23.74 -2.15
C THR A 147 21.51 -24.01 -0.81
N ASP A 148 21.96 -23.42 0.29
CA ASP A 148 21.29 -23.47 1.60
C ASP A 148 20.73 -22.11 2.06
N VAL A 149 20.68 -21.14 1.14
CA VAL A 149 20.06 -19.81 1.31
C VAL A 149 18.89 -19.67 0.34
N ALA A 150 17.68 -19.53 0.90
CA ALA A 150 16.44 -19.43 0.16
C ALA A 150 16.23 -18.02 -0.40
N LYS A 151 16.24 -17.00 0.48
CA LYS A 151 15.94 -15.59 0.19
C LYS A 151 16.87 -14.67 0.99
N ILE A 152 17.23 -13.52 0.42
CA ILE A 152 17.93 -12.44 1.13
C ILE A 152 17.15 -11.14 0.98
N SER A 153 16.57 -10.68 2.08
CA SER A 153 15.74 -9.46 2.12
C SER A 153 16.47 -8.35 2.86
N ALA A 154 16.48 -7.12 2.36
CA ALA A 154 16.87 -5.97 3.16
C ALA A 154 15.93 -5.83 4.38
N ILE A 155 16.47 -5.56 5.57
CA ILE A 155 15.67 -5.30 6.77
C ILE A 155 15.26 -3.82 6.76
N VAL A 156 14.16 -3.51 6.06
CA VAL A 156 13.67 -2.13 5.84
C VAL A 156 13.11 -1.51 7.14
N PRO A 157 13.68 -0.37 7.64
CA PRO A 157 13.16 0.36 8.80
C PRO A 157 11.90 1.21 8.48
N LYS A 158 11.21 1.70 9.53
CA LYS A 158 10.03 2.59 9.49
C LYS A 158 10.09 3.57 10.69
N LYS A 159 9.84 4.91 10.57
CA LYS A 159 9.71 5.95 11.66
C LYS A 159 9.60 7.45 11.14
N PRO A 160 9.32 8.52 11.96
CA PRO A 160 8.39 9.63 11.54
C PRO A 160 8.69 11.12 12.13
N SER A 161 7.99 12.28 11.85
CA SER A 161 8.30 13.68 12.45
C SER A 161 7.20 14.85 12.55
N ASN A 162 7.47 16.21 12.67
CA ASN A 162 6.63 17.52 12.64
C ASN A 162 5.68 18.03 13.81
N ARG A 163 4.77 19.04 13.57
CA ARG A 163 3.70 19.72 14.41
C ARG A 163 2.93 20.92 13.74
N GLY A 164 3.18 21.34 12.49
CA GLY A 164 2.71 22.63 11.93
C GLY A 164 1.29 22.74 11.32
N SER A 165 0.45 21.69 11.40
CA SER A 165 -0.65 21.45 10.45
C SER A 165 -1.98 22.18 10.69
N VAL A 166 -2.24 22.65 11.91
CA VAL A 166 -3.47 23.41 12.23
C VAL A 166 -3.53 24.80 11.57
N ILE A 167 -2.40 25.31 11.10
CA ILE A 167 -2.29 26.59 10.37
C ILE A 167 -2.63 26.40 8.89
N ASP A 168 -1.96 25.46 8.21
CA ASP A 168 -2.14 25.26 6.75
C ASP A 168 -3.57 24.82 6.37
N THR A 169 -4.32 24.25 7.32
CA THR A 169 -5.72 23.82 7.16
C THR A 169 -6.76 24.85 7.59
N GLY A 170 -6.38 25.98 8.18
CA GLY A 170 -7.33 26.96 8.69
C GLY A 170 -8.10 26.53 9.94
N ALA A 171 -7.58 25.59 10.74
CA ALA A 171 -8.18 25.23 12.02
C ALA A 171 -8.05 26.38 13.03
N LEU A 172 -6.91 27.09 13.03
CA LEU A 172 -6.73 28.32 13.82
C LEU A 172 -7.77 29.40 13.47
N GLU A 173 -8.04 29.62 12.18
CA GLU A 173 -9.10 30.53 11.69
C GLU A 173 -10.50 30.09 12.13
N SER A 174 -10.70 28.78 12.34
CA SER A 174 -11.98 28.24 12.84
C SER A 174 -12.19 28.63 14.31
N TRP A 175 -11.17 28.48 15.15
CA TRP A 175 -11.24 28.94 16.55
C TRP A 175 -11.33 30.47 16.64
N THR A 176 -10.51 31.20 15.87
CA THR A 176 -10.30 32.66 16.03
C THR A 176 -11.29 33.55 15.29
N ALA A 177 -11.90 33.08 14.21
CA ALA A 177 -12.85 33.87 13.41
C ALA A 177 -14.26 33.28 13.35
N LEU A 178 -14.46 32.00 13.70
CA LEU A 178 -15.75 31.32 13.66
C LEU A 178 -16.27 30.87 15.03
N ASP A 179 -15.46 30.94 16.08
CA ASP A 179 -15.82 30.53 17.46
C ASP A 179 -16.25 29.06 17.54
N LYS A 180 -15.50 28.19 16.83
CA LYS A 180 -15.76 26.75 16.70
C LYS A 180 -14.52 25.92 17.02
N THR A 181 -14.60 25.08 18.05
CA THR A 181 -13.51 24.36 18.73
C THR A 181 -13.77 22.86 18.94
N GLY A 182 -14.96 22.38 18.59
CA GLY A 182 -15.41 20.99 18.74
C GLY A 182 -16.16 20.67 20.03
N ASP A 183 -16.56 21.67 20.83
CA ASP A 183 -17.29 21.45 22.09
C ASP A 183 -18.55 20.58 21.89
N GLY A 184 -18.83 19.72 22.86
CA GLY A 184 -19.94 18.76 22.84
C GLY A 184 -19.81 17.59 21.83
N VAL A 185 -18.78 17.56 20.97
CA VAL A 185 -18.56 16.48 19.99
C VAL A 185 -17.55 15.45 20.52
N LYS A 186 -17.81 14.17 20.29
CA LYS A 186 -16.98 13.06 20.78
C LYS A 186 -16.24 12.36 19.63
N ILE A 187 -14.92 12.20 19.80
CA ILE A 187 -14.04 11.48 18.87
C ILE A 187 -13.54 10.20 19.56
N ALA A 188 -13.88 9.04 19.02
CA ALA A 188 -13.26 7.78 19.39
C ALA A 188 -12.00 7.52 18.56
N VAL A 189 -10.95 7.03 19.22
CA VAL A 189 -9.65 6.72 18.61
C VAL A 189 -9.39 5.23 18.77
N LEU A 190 -9.39 4.50 17.64
CA LEU A 190 -9.13 3.05 17.57
C LEU A 190 -7.65 2.84 17.23
N ASP A 191 -6.83 2.58 18.25
CA ASP A 191 -5.36 2.68 18.11
C ASP A 191 -4.60 1.94 19.25
N THR A 192 -3.37 2.33 19.57
CA THR A 192 -2.52 1.72 20.63
C THR A 192 -2.89 2.15 22.06
N GLY A 193 -3.88 3.05 22.23
CA GLY A 193 -4.34 3.61 23.51
C GLY A 193 -4.25 5.14 23.54
N ILE A 194 -4.50 5.77 24.70
CA ILE A 194 -4.26 7.19 24.95
C ILE A 194 -3.60 7.39 26.32
N ASP A 195 -2.45 8.05 26.38
CA ASP A 195 -1.85 8.61 27.61
C ASP A 195 -2.64 9.84 28.06
N TYR A 196 -3.81 9.59 28.65
CA TYR A 196 -4.70 10.61 29.21
C TYR A 196 -4.06 11.39 30.39
N THR A 197 -2.89 10.98 30.88
CA THR A 197 -2.16 11.69 31.95
C THR A 197 -1.34 12.87 31.43
N HIS A 198 -1.14 12.94 30.11
CA HIS A 198 -0.36 13.97 29.45
C HIS A 198 -1.01 15.36 29.57
N ALA A 199 -0.19 16.40 29.71
CA ALA A 199 -0.65 17.78 29.89
C ALA A 199 -1.54 18.27 28.74
N SER A 200 -1.35 17.79 27.51
CA SER A 200 -2.20 18.18 26.36
C SER A 200 -3.63 17.66 26.48
N PHE A 201 -3.90 16.71 27.38
CA PHE A 201 -5.25 16.22 27.67
C PHE A 201 -5.79 16.68 29.03
N GLY A 202 -5.12 17.65 29.68
CA GLY A 202 -5.52 18.15 31.00
C GLY A 202 -5.15 17.24 32.18
N GLY A 203 -4.41 16.14 31.93
CA GLY A 203 -3.82 15.30 32.96
C GLY A 203 -2.69 16.02 33.73
N PRO A 204 -2.12 15.37 34.77
CA PRO A 204 -1.13 15.98 35.67
C PRO A 204 0.17 16.37 34.99
N GLY A 205 0.46 15.84 33.81
CA GLY A 205 1.58 16.28 32.97
C GLY A 205 2.96 15.80 33.44
N THR A 206 3.04 14.71 34.21
CA THR A 206 4.30 14.18 34.74
C THR A 206 4.48 12.67 34.50
N LEU A 207 5.75 12.23 34.47
CA LEU A 207 6.11 10.82 34.37
C LEU A 207 5.57 10.00 35.56
N GLU A 208 5.52 10.57 36.76
CA GLU A 208 4.92 9.91 37.94
C GLU A 208 3.42 9.67 37.76
N GLY A 209 2.69 10.61 37.16
CA GLY A 209 1.27 10.46 36.82
C GLY A 209 1.05 9.33 35.82
N TYR A 210 1.82 9.32 34.73
CA TYR A 210 1.81 8.23 33.74
C TYR A 210 2.14 6.88 34.37
N LYS A 211 3.19 6.78 35.21
CA LYS A 211 3.57 5.53 35.87
C LYS A 211 2.56 5.08 36.92
N GLN A 212 1.82 6.00 37.55
CA GLN A 212 0.69 5.66 38.43
C GLN A 212 -0.50 5.11 37.63
N ALA A 213 -0.80 5.65 36.45
CA ALA A 213 -1.81 5.13 35.54
C ALA A 213 -1.42 3.75 34.96
N GLN A 214 -0.15 3.58 34.54
CA GLN A 214 0.40 2.33 34.00
C GLN A 214 0.37 1.18 35.02
N ALA A 215 0.36 1.49 36.32
CA ALA A 215 0.21 0.51 37.40
C ALA A 215 -1.26 0.07 37.65
N SER A 216 -2.25 0.67 36.98
CA SER A 216 -3.67 0.36 37.15
C SER A 216 -4.19 -0.63 36.11
N LYS A 217 -5.13 -1.50 36.51
CA LYS A 217 -5.90 -2.42 35.65
C LYS A 217 -7.36 -1.98 35.45
N GLY A 218 -7.56 -0.67 35.44
CA GLY A 218 -8.85 -0.03 35.24
C GLY A 218 -8.70 1.48 35.28
N LEU A 219 -9.57 2.19 34.56
CA LEU A 219 -9.51 3.63 34.44
C LEU A 219 -9.51 4.30 35.83
N PRO A 220 -8.61 5.27 36.09
CA PRO A 220 -8.64 6.08 37.30
C PRO A 220 -9.97 6.81 37.47
N ALA A 221 -10.39 7.00 38.72
CA ALA A 221 -11.59 7.80 39.00
C ALA A 221 -11.42 9.25 38.53
N ALA A 222 -12.52 9.89 38.13
CA ALA A 222 -12.52 11.27 37.62
C ALA A 222 -12.02 12.33 38.63
N ASP A 223 -11.96 12.01 39.93
CA ASP A 223 -11.42 12.84 41.01
C ASP A 223 -9.98 12.47 41.40
N SER A 224 -9.36 11.49 40.73
CA SER A 224 -7.99 11.03 41.02
C SER A 224 -6.88 12.04 40.70
N GLY A 225 -7.16 13.02 39.85
CA GLY A 225 -6.17 13.95 39.31
C GLY A 225 -5.22 13.34 38.27
N LEU A 226 -5.50 12.14 37.76
CA LEU A 226 -4.71 11.51 36.69
C LEU A 226 -5.27 11.76 35.27
N LEU A 227 -6.51 12.24 35.15
CA LEU A 227 -7.17 12.57 33.88
C LEU A 227 -8.10 13.79 34.05
N ASP A 228 -8.35 14.52 32.97
CA ASP A 228 -9.45 15.49 32.91
C ASP A 228 -10.72 14.82 32.34
N PRO A 229 -11.79 14.63 33.14
CA PRO A 229 -13.01 13.98 32.70
C PRO A 229 -13.84 14.82 31.71
N LYS A 230 -13.44 16.05 31.39
CA LYS A 230 -14.02 16.80 30.26
C LYS A 230 -13.39 16.40 28.93
N LYS A 231 -12.08 16.15 28.94
CA LYS A 231 -11.30 15.80 27.75
C LYS A 231 -11.35 14.31 27.46
N PHE A 232 -10.98 13.48 28.44
CA PHE A 232 -10.98 12.04 28.31
C PHE A 232 -12.20 11.47 29.07
N ILE A 233 -13.24 11.10 28.33
CA ILE A 233 -14.54 10.71 28.92
C ILE A 233 -14.66 9.22 29.22
N GLY A 234 -13.78 8.38 28.65
CA GLY A 234 -13.81 6.94 28.84
C GLY A 234 -13.11 6.18 27.73
N GLY A 235 -13.34 4.87 27.67
CA GLY A 235 -12.69 3.98 26.72
C GLY A 235 -12.34 2.63 27.35
N TRP A 236 -11.71 1.76 26.56
CA TRP A 236 -11.49 0.37 26.92
C TRP A 236 -10.25 -0.21 26.24
N ASP A 237 -9.47 -1.03 26.96
CA ASP A 237 -8.44 -1.86 26.35
C ASP A 237 -9.05 -3.21 25.97
N LEU A 238 -9.17 -3.48 24.67
CA LEU A 238 -9.71 -4.74 24.18
C LEU A 238 -8.66 -5.87 24.23
N VAL A 239 -7.36 -5.56 24.40
CA VAL A 239 -6.26 -6.42 23.98
C VAL A 239 -5.11 -6.59 24.97
N GLY A 240 -4.66 -5.54 25.65
CA GLY A 240 -3.50 -5.54 26.54
C GLY A 240 -2.14 -5.56 25.83
N ASP A 241 -1.09 -5.15 26.56
CA ASP A 241 0.26 -4.87 26.05
C ASP A 241 0.92 -5.95 25.18
N ASN A 242 0.57 -7.23 25.39
CA ASN A 242 1.24 -8.37 24.75
C ASN A 242 0.44 -8.97 23.58
N TYR A 243 -0.62 -8.31 23.10
CA TYR A 243 -1.44 -8.81 22.02
C TYR A 243 -0.80 -8.54 20.64
N ASN A 244 -0.70 -9.60 19.84
CA ASN A 244 -0.30 -9.53 18.43
C ASN A 244 -1.08 -10.60 17.65
N ALA A 245 -1.86 -10.19 16.64
CA ALA A 245 -2.64 -11.08 15.78
C ALA A 245 -1.84 -11.78 14.67
N ASP A 246 -0.61 -11.35 14.37
CA ASP A 246 0.22 -11.92 13.30
C ASP A 246 0.68 -13.36 13.64
N PRO A 247 0.18 -14.40 12.94
CA PRO A 247 0.48 -15.80 13.25
C PRO A 247 1.92 -16.23 12.96
N ASP A 248 2.68 -15.44 12.20
CA ASP A 248 4.05 -15.75 11.79
C ASP A 248 5.10 -14.96 12.62
N ALA A 249 4.66 -14.07 13.52
CA ALA A 249 5.52 -13.33 14.44
C ALA A 249 6.05 -14.21 15.61
N ASP A 250 7.31 -13.97 16.03
CA ASP A 250 7.93 -14.67 17.18
C ASP A 250 7.28 -14.27 18.54
N ASP A 251 6.48 -13.19 18.57
CA ASP A 251 5.66 -12.72 19.72
C ASP A 251 4.13 -12.94 19.54
N TYR A 252 3.70 -13.76 18.57
CA TYR A 252 2.29 -14.06 18.29
C TYR A 252 1.47 -14.43 19.53
N GLN A 253 0.44 -13.62 19.81
CA GLN A 253 -0.49 -13.79 20.91
C GLN A 253 -1.86 -13.23 20.50
N PRO A 254 -2.69 -14.04 19.81
CA PRO A 254 -3.98 -13.61 19.27
C PRO A 254 -5.10 -13.61 20.30
N ILE A 255 -4.83 -13.99 21.56
CA ILE A 255 -5.84 -14.04 22.61
C ILE A 255 -5.84 -12.70 23.34
N PRO A 256 -6.89 -11.86 23.18
CA PRO A 256 -6.93 -10.56 23.81
C PRO A 256 -7.02 -10.69 25.34
N ASN A 257 -6.34 -9.80 26.07
CA ASN A 257 -6.47 -9.63 27.51
C ASN A 257 -7.10 -8.24 27.78
N PRO A 258 -8.43 -8.10 27.65
CA PRO A 258 -9.10 -6.82 27.84
C PRO A 258 -9.12 -6.37 29.31
N ASP A 259 -8.96 -5.06 29.55
CA ASP A 259 -9.30 -4.43 30.83
C ASP A 259 -9.70 -2.93 30.67
N PRO A 260 -10.31 -2.28 31.67
CA PRO A 260 -10.87 -0.92 31.50
C PRO A 260 -9.84 0.21 31.38
N ASN A 261 -8.55 -0.06 31.14
CA ASN A 261 -7.50 0.96 31.10
C ASN A 261 -6.85 1.09 29.71
N PRO A 262 -7.42 1.88 28.78
CA PRO A 262 -6.89 2.09 27.42
C PRO A 262 -5.64 2.98 27.37
N LEU A 263 -4.75 2.88 28.37
CA LEU A 263 -3.52 3.66 28.43
C LEU A 263 -2.56 3.21 27.32
N ASP A 264 -2.08 4.16 26.51
CA ASP A 264 -1.03 3.93 25.53
C ASP A 264 0.30 3.63 26.24
N CYS A 265 1.16 2.81 25.62
CA CYS A 265 2.44 2.45 26.21
C CYS A 265 3.62 3.13 25.51
N GLU A 266 4.66 3.46 26.28
CA GLU A 266 5.90 4.15 25.83
C GLU A 266 6.60 3.52 24.60
N LEU A 267 6.35 2.23 24.31
CA LEU A 267 6.92 1.54 23.16
C LEU A 267 6.12 1.75 21.86
N ALA A 268 4.83 2.06 21.97
CA ALA A 268 3.92 2.25 20.84
C ALA A 268 3.69 3.75 20.58
N GLY A 269 2.97 4.44 21.48
CA GLY A 269 2.81 5.89 21.48
C GLY A 269 1.98 6.49 20.35
N HIS A 270 1.41 5.66 19.47
CA HIS A 270 0.75 6.07 18.24
C HIS A 270 -0.65 6.63 18.51
N GLY A 271 -1.45 5.97 19.34
CA GLY A 271 -2.81 6.39 19.65
C GLY A 271 -2.88 7.71 20.43
N SER A 272 -1.96 7.95 21.37
CA SER A 272 -1.87 9.24 22.09
C SER A 272 -1.50 10.37 21.14
N HIS A 273 -0.58 10.10 20.24
CA HIS A 273 -0.15 11.03 19.22
C HIS A 273 -1.31 11.41 18.28
N VAL A 274 -2.04 10.40 17.79
CA VAL A 274 -3.24 10.53 16.97
C VAL A 274 -4.33 11.34 17.70
N ALA A 275 -4.65 10.97 18.95
CA ALA A 275 -5.63 11.66 19.79
C ALA A 275 -5.27 13.15 20.04
N GLY A 276 -4.00 13.45 20.26
CA GLY A 276 -3.53 14.83 20.43
C GLY A 276 -3.68 15.67 19.15
N THR A 277 -3.49 15.07 17.97
CA THR A 277 -3.66 15.74 16.67
C THR A 277 -5.12 16.05 16.38
N ALA A 278 -6.03 15.17 16.81
CA ALA A 278 -7.47 15.37 16.69
C ALA A 278 -7.99 16.44 17.67
N ALA A 279 -7.74 16.26 18.98
CA ALA A 279 -8.42 17.02 20.03
C ALA A 279 -7.59 17.31 21.30
N GLY A 280 -6.26 17.35 21.23
CA GLY A 280 -5.45 17.86 22.35
C GLY A 280 -5.76 19.34 22.65
N TYR A 281 -5.76 19.75 23.92
CA TYR A 281 -5.88 21.17 24.29
C TYR A 281 -4.65 21.99 23.84
N GLY A 282 -3.49 21.34 23.74
CA GLY A 282 -2.19 21.98 23.58
C GLY A 282 -1.48 22.22 24.93
N VAL A 283 -0.18 22.49 24.85
CA VAL A 283 0.72 22.67 26.00
C VAL A 283 1.57 23.92 25.77
N ASN A 284 1.51 24.86 26.71
CA ASN A 284 2.24 26.12 26.71
C ASN A 284 3.77 25.93 26.67
N ALA A 285 4.50 27.00 26.37
CA ALA A 285 5.97 27.03 26.40
C ALA A 285 6.59 26.69 27.78
N ASP A 286 5.82 26.82 28.86
CA ASP A 286 6.23 26.44 30.22
C ASP A 286 5.87 24.99 30.61
N GLY A 287 5.29 24.22 29.69
CA GLY A 287 4.90 22.82 29.92
C GLY A 287 3.54 22.62 30.59
N THR A 288 2.75 23.69 30.80
CA THR A 288 1.38 23.59 31.34
C THR A 288 0.34 23.39 30.22
N THR A 289 -0.81 22.77 30.53
CA THR A 289 -1.97 22.70 29.62
C THR A 289 -2.41 24.09 29.17
N PHE A 290 -2.68 24.28 27.88
CA PHE A 290 -3.33 25.50 27.43
C PHE A 290 -4.79 25.51 27.93
N THR A 291 -5.08 26.48 28.81
CA THR A 291 -6.41 26.73 29.39
C THR A 291 -6.88 28.16 29.10
N GLY A 292 -6.29 28.76 28.05
CA GLY A 292 -6.63 30.08 27.56
C GLY A 292 -7.81 30.03 26.59
N ASP A 293 -8.09 31.19 26.00
CA ASP A 293 -9.17 31.37 25.05
C ASP A 293 -8.64 31.18 23.62
N TYR A 294 -9.05 30.08 22.96
CA TYR A 294 -8.63 29.75 21.60
C TYR A 294 -8.98 30.85 20.58
N SER A 295 -10.04 31.62 20.82
CA SER A 295 -10.47 32.72 19.96
C SER A 295 -9.44 33.86 19.87
N LYS A 296 -8.47 33.90 20.80
CA LYS A 296 -7.46 34.97 20.93
C LYS A 296 -6.07 34.58 20.42
N LEU A 297 -5.88 33.33 20.00
CA LEU A 297 -4.59 32.83 19.52
C LEU A 297 -4.18 33.43 18.16
N LYS A 298 -2.89 33.35 17.85
CA LYS A 298 -2.31 33.65 16.53
C LYS A 298 -1.38 32.52 16.12
N ALA A 299 -0.96 32.51 14.86
CA ALA A 299 0.01 31.55 14.34
C ALA A 299 1.30 31.53 15.19
N ASP A 300 1.85 32.70 15.52
CA ASP A 300 3.05 32.81 16.36
C ASP A 300 2.83 32.27 17.79
N ASP A 301 1.63 32.45 18.35
CA ASP A 301 1.28 31.97 19.70
C ASP A 301 1.19 30.43 19.71
N VAL A 302 0.60 29.81 18.67
CA VAL A 302 0.51 28.35 18.49
C VAL A 302 1.88 27.71 18.17
N MET A 303 2.69 28.38 17.36
CA MET A 303 4.07 27.95 17.06
C MET A 303 4.99 28.03 18.28
N GLY A 304 4.68 28.90 19.26
CA GLY A 304 5.42 29.03 20.52
C GLY A 304 5.11 27.97 21.59
N MET A 305 4.07 27.16 21.42
CA MET A 305 3.68 26.10 22.36
C MET A 305 4.65 24.89 22.35
N LYS A 306 4.68 24.07 23.42
CA LYS A 306 5.44 22.81 23.49
C LYS A 306 4.72 21.63 22.81
N VAL A 307 3.38 21.60 22.89
CA VAL A 307 2.50 20.75 22.06
C VAL A 307 1.37 21.61 21.52
N GLY A 308 0.98 21.44 20.25
CA GLY A 308 -0.08 22.23 19.63
C GLY A 308 -1.47 21.78 20.10
N PRO A 309 -2.49 22.65 20.03
CA PRO A 309 -3.87 22.21 20.09
C PRO A 309 -4.15 21.28 18.89
N GLY A 310 -4.94 20.23 19.12
CA GLY A 310 -5.52 19.42 18.05
C GLY A 310 -6.51 20.25 17.23
N SER A 311 -6.96 19.71 16.10
CA SER A 311 -7.83 20.49 15.19
C SER A 311 -9.18 20.88 15.81
N ALA A 312 -9.73 20.03 16.67
CA ALA A 312 -10.90 20.30 17.51
C ALA A 312 -10.51 20.27 19.00
N PRO A 313 -9.86 21.33 19.53
CA PRO A 313 -9.18 21.27 20.82
C PRO A 313 -10.11 21.18 22.04
N GLU A 314 -11.42 21.36 21.89
CA GLU A 314 -12.41 21.19 22.96
C GLU A 314 -13.29 19.93 22.78
N ALA A 315 -13.16 19.20 21.67
CA ALA A 315 -13.84 17.92 21.48
C ALA A 315 -13.38 16.85 22.50
N GLN A 316 -14.28 15.94 22.84
CA GLN A 316 -14.05 14.88 23.83
C GLN A 316 -13.41 13.65 23.18
N LEU A 317 -12.59 12.92 23.95
CA LEU A 317 -11.84 11.75 23.51
C LEU A 317 -12.32 10.47 24.20
N ILE A 318 -12.50 9.42 23.40
CA ILE A 318 -12.74 8.04 23.83
C ILE A 318 -11.56 7.19 23.32
N GLY A 319 -10.82 6.55 24.22
CA GLY A 319 -9.68 5.70 23.85
C GLY A 319 -10.09 4.23 23.71
N ILE A 320 -10.05 3.65 22.50
CA ILE A 320 -10.32 2.22 22.30
C ILE A 320 -9.03 1.57 21.82
N ARG A 321 -8.38 0.82 22.70
CA ARG A 321 -7.09 0.19 22.39
C ARG A 321 -7.32 -1.16 21.70
N VAL A 322 -6.81 -1.27 20.48
CA VAL A 322 -6.96 -2.41 19.57
C VAL A 322 -5.64 -3.09 19.21
N PHE A 323 -4.50 -2.47 19.57
CA PHE A 323 -3.16 -3.02 19.41
C PHE A 323 -2.46 -3.17 20.77
N GLY A 324 -1.59 -4.18 20.89
CA GLY A 324 -0.62 -4.27 21.98
C GLY A 324 0.46 -3.18 21.89
N CYS A 325 1.57 -3.36 22.60
CA CYS A 325 2.73 -2.46 22.47
C CYS A 325 3.56 -2.67 21.19
N THR A 326 3.33 -3.80 20.52
CA THR A 326 3.83 -4.20 19.18
C THR A 326 2.78 -5.10 18.52
N GLY A 327 2.91 -5.34 17.22
CA GLY A 327 2.08 -6.33 16.50
C GLY A 327 0.90 -5.78 15.71
N SER A 328 0.03 -6.68 15.24
CA SER A 328 -1.18 -6.41 14.47
C SER A 328 -2.47 -6.77 15.23
N SER A 329 -3.64 -6.57 14.62
CA SER A 329 -4.95 -6.76 15.26
C SER A 329 -5.98 -7.45 14.37
N ASP A 330 -6.75 -8.35 14.99
CA ASP A 330 -7.96 -9.02 14.44
C ASP A 330 -9.25 -8.44 15.09
N VAL A 331 -9.16 -7.47 16.03
CA VAL A 331 -10.31 -7.01 16.84
C VAL A 331 -10.92 -5.66 16.42
N VAL A 332 -10.49 -5.08 15.30
CA VAL A 332 -10.98 -3.77 14.85
C VAL A 332 -12.49 -3.80 14.57
N GLY A 333 -13.02 -4.85 13.94
CA GLY A 333 -14.47 -5.09 13.86
C GLY A 333 -15.23 -5.11 15.21
N GLN A 334 -14.63 -5.61 16.30
CA GLN A 334 -15.22 -5.53 17.64
C GLN A 334 -15.15 -4.10 18.22
N ALA A 335 -14.05 -3.40 17.98
CA ALA A 335 -13.88 -2.01 18.38
C ALA A 335 -14.86 -1.07 17.68
N LEU A 336 -15.22 -1.39 16.43
CA LEU A 336 -16.24 -0.69 15.64
C LEU A 336 -17.67 -0.96 16.14
N ASP A 337 -17.96 -2.10 16.76
CA ASP A 337 -19.23 -2.28 17.49
C ASP A 337 -19.23 -1.42 18.79
N TYR A 338 -18.09 -1.41 19.49
CA TYR A 338 -17.94 -0.71 20.78
C TYR A 338 -18.08 0.82 20.72
N VAL A 339 -17.85 1.48 19.58
CA VAL A 339 -18.05 2.95 19.45
C VAL A 339 -19.51 3.40 19.57
N LEU A 340 -20.46 2.47 19.45
CA LEU A 340 -21.89 2.72 19.66
C LEU A 340 -22.27 2.77 21.14
N ASP A 341 -21.61 2.01 22.00
CA ASP A 341 -21.84 1.94 23.45
C ASP A 341 -20.49 1.87 24.19
N PRO A 342 -19.74 3.00 24.25
CA PRO A 342 -18.37 3.02 24.77
C PRO A 342 -18.26 2.88 26.30
N ASN A 343 -19.37 2.69 27.01
CA ASN A 343 -19.40 2.38 28.43
C ASN A 343 -19.95 0.97 28.74
N GLY A 344 -20.81 0.41 27.87
CA GLY A 344 -21.35 -0.95 27.96
C GLY A 344 -22.64 -1.08 28.77
N ASP A 345 -23.41 0.00 28.97
CA ASP A 345 -24.69 -0.02 29.71
C ASP A 345 -25.94 -0.13 28.82
N GLY A 346 -25.78 0.00 27.50
CA GLY A 346 -26.84 -0.07 26.50
C GLY A 346 -27.55 1.25 26.20
N ASP A 347 -27.09 2.40 26.72
CA ASP A 347 -27.57 3.72 26.29
C ASP A 347 -26.66 4.38 25.27
N PHE A 348 -26.91 4.08 23.99
CA PHE A 348 -26.26 4.68 22.81
C PHE A 348 -26.39 6.23 22.69
N SER A 349 -26.83 6.94 23.74
CA SER A 349 -26.71 8.39 23.86
C SER A 349 -25.26 8.85 24.15
N ASP A 350 -24.44 7.97 24.73
CA ASP A 350 -23.04 8.24 25.05
C ASP A 350 -22.06 8.03 23.87
N ARG A 351 -22.50 7.32 22.82
CA ARG A 351 -21.77 7.01 21.57
C ARG A 351 -20.92 8.14 20.99
N ALA A 352 -19.86 7.77 20.27
CA ALA A 352 -19.03 8.70 19.53
C ALA A 352 -19.77 9.35 18.33
N ASP A 353 -19.36 10.56 17.94
CA ASP A 353 -19.86 11.24 16.72
C ASP A 353 -18.89 11.04 15.55
N VAL A 354 -17.59 10.94 15.85
CA VAL A 354 -16.50 10.70 14.90
C VAL A 354 -15.65 9.53 15.37
N VAL A 355 -15.20 8.68 14.44
CA VAL A 355 -14.26 7.58 14.70
C VAL A 355 -13.00 7.79 13.87
N ASN A 356 -11.86 7.91 14.52
CA ASN A 356 -10.55 7.92 13.86
C ASN A 356 -9.97 6.50 13.81
N MET A 357 -9.69 6.02 12.59
CA MET A 357 -8.92 4.81 12.34
C MET A 357 -7.62 5.15 11.60
N SER A 358 -6.53 5.23 12.34
CA SER A 358 -5.17 5.44 11.81
C SER A 358 -4.50 4.11 11.43
N LEU A 359 -5.32 3.17 10.93
CA LEU A 359 -5.04 1.76 10.66
C LEU A 359 -5.68 1.33 9.33
N GLY A 360 -5.36 0.12 8.86
CA GLY A 360 -5.96 -0.50 7.68
C GLY A 360 -5.08 -1.62 7.11
N SER A 361 -5.54 -2.25 6.03
CA SER A 361 -4.87 -3.35 5.34
C SER A 361 -4.75 -3.08 3.83
N ASP A 362 -3.54 -3.21 3.29
CA ASP A 362 -3.27 -2.98 1.87
C ASP A 362 -3.88 -4.10 1.00
N HIS A 363 -4.28 -3.75 -0.23
CA HIS A 363 -5.00 -4.55 -1.24
C HIS A 363 -6.28 -5.27 -0.75
N SER A 364 -6.72 -5.09 0.49
CA SER A 364 -7.87 -5.84 1.02
C SER A 364 -9.16 -5.41 0.32
N PRO A 365 -9.93 -6.36 -0.23
CA PRO A 365 -11.01 -6.07 -1.17
C PRO A 365 -12.24 -5.50 -0.44
N VAL A 366 -13.24 -5.03 -1.20
CA VAL A 366 -14.33 -4.20 -0.64
C VAL A 366 -15.33 -5.00 0.21
N GLU A 367 -15.34 -6.33 0.04
CA GLU A 367 -16.18 -7.29 0.77
C GLU A 367 -15.72 -7.56 2.22
N ASP A 368 -14.63 -6.93 2.65
CA ASP A 368 -14.13 -7.05 4.01
C ASP A 368 -15.17 -6.57 5.04
N PRO A 369 -15.46 -7.35 6.11
CA PRO A 369 -16.60 -7.07 6.99
C PRO A 369 -16.47 -5.77 7.77
N GLU A 370 -15.28 -5.19 7.91
CA GLU A 370 -15.10 -3.88 8.56
C GLU A 370 -15.72 -2.75 7.71
N ASN A 371 -15.80 -2.93 6.38
CA ASN A 371 -16.48 -1.98 5.51
C ASN A 371 -18.00 -1.96 5.73
N ASP A 372 -18.62 -3.14 5.87
CA ASP A 372 -20.05 -3.27 6.19
C ASP A 372 -20.38 -2.66 7.56
N ILE A 373 -19.49 -2.85 8.56
CA ILE A 373 -19.65 -2.25 9.89
C ILE A 373 -19.51 -0.72 9.80
N VAL A 374 -18.52 -0.19 9.07
CA VAL A 374 -18.35 1.26 8.86
C VAL A 374 -19.57 1.88 8.15
N ASP A 375 -20.11 1.25 7.12
CA ASP A 375 -21.31 1.73 6.44
C ASP A 375 -22.57 1.64 7.34
N ALA A 376 -22.63 0.67 8.27
CA ALA A 376 -23.65 0.63 9.32
C ALA A 376 -23.48 1.74 10.39
N LEU A 377 -22.25 2.04 10.82
CA LEU A 377 -21.94 3.14 11.75
C LEU A 377 -22.33 4.51 11.17
N SER A 378 -22.06 4.72 9.88
CA SER A 378 -22.47 5.93 9.17
C SER A 378 -24.00 6.09 9.09
N ALA A 379 -24.73 4.97 8.99
CA ALA A 379 -26.19 4.96 9.11
C ALA A 379 -26.70 5.17 10.56
N ALA A 380 -25.94 4.73 11.57
CA ALA A 380 -26.20 4.99 12.99
C ALA A 380 -25.86 6.43 13.45
N GLY A 381 -25.18 7.20 12.60
CA GLY A 381 -24.86 8.61 12.83
C GLY A 381 -23.42 8.91 13.22
N ILE A 382 -22.51 7.94 13.12
CA ILE A 382 -21.08 8.08 13.45
C ILE A 382 -20.25 8.24 12.16
N LEU A 383 -19.37 9.24 12.08
CA LEU A 383 -18.50 9.43 10.91
C LEU A 383 -17.12 8.78 11.10
N SER A 384 -16.90 7.67 10.39
CA SER A 384 -15.57 7.03 10.30
C SER A 384 -14.63 7.81 9.38
N VAL A 385 -13.45 8.15 9.89
CA VAL A 385 -12.35 8.82 9.18
C VAL A 385 -11.15 7.89 9.21
N VAL A 386 -10.60 7.55 8.04
CA VAL A 386 -9.70 6.40 7.86
C VAL A 386 -8.43 6.79 7.09
N ALA A 387 -7.29 6.23 7.45
CA ALA A 387 -6.05 6.34 6.69
C ALA A 387 -6.17 5.67 5.31
N SER A 388 -5.58 6.25 4.24
CA SER A 388 -5.60 5.60 2.91
C SER A 388 -4.59 4.46 2.73
N GLY A 389 -3.70 4.22 3.70
CA GLY A 389 -2.52 3.34 3.60
C GLY A 389 -1.21 4.08 3.27
N ASN A 390 -0.07 3.42 3.48
CA ASN A 390 1.28 3.99 3.27
C ASN A 390 2.13 3.15 2.28
N ALA A 391 1.50 2.47 1.33
CA ALA A 391 2.10 1.55 0.36
C ALA A 391 2.32 2.16 -1.05
N GLY A 392 2.20 3.49 -1.18
CA GLY A 392 2.66 4.23 -2.35
C GLY A 392 1.77 4.16 -3.61
N ASP A 393 2.37 4.44 -4.76
CA ASP A 393 1.66 4.57 -6.03
C ASP A 393 1.48 3.24 -6.77
N VAL A 394 0.71 2.30 -6.18
CA VAL A 394 0.29 1.04 -6.83
C VAL A 394 -1.24 1.01 -6.91
N THR A 395 -1.80 0.61 -8.05
CA THR A 395 -3.25 0.59 -8.30
C THR A 395 -3.96 -0.33 -7.31
N ASP A 396 -5.09 0.14 -6.77
CA ASP A 396 -5.91 -0.58 -5.78
C ASP A 396 -5.17 -1.05 -4.51
N VAL A 397 -4.02 -0.43 -4.16
CA VAL A 397 -3.28 -0.80 -2.95
C VAL A 397 -3.98 -0.36 -1.66
N GLY A 398 -4.76 0.72 -1.67
CA GLY A 398 -5.56 1.14 -0.50
C GLY A 398 -6.80 0.25 -0.27
N GLY A 399 -6.79 -0.56 0.80
CA GLY A 399 -7.85 -1.52 1.15
C GLY A 399 -8.74 -1.13 2.35
N SER A 400 -9.10 -2.14 3.16
CA SER A 400 -10.07 -2.04 4.28
C SER A 400 -9.47 -1.35 5.52
N PRO A 401 -10.26 -0.65 6.37
CA PRO A 401 -11.65 -0.21 6.15
C PRO A 401 -11.73 1.07 5.30
N GLY A 402 -10.62 1.51 4.69
CA GLY A 402 -10.51 2.74 3.90
C GLY A 402 -11.22 2.70 2.54
N ASN A 403 -11.62 1.53 2.05
CA ASN A 403 -12.35 1.33 0.80
C ASN A 403 -13.88 1.13 0.96
N SER A 404 -14.42 1.22 2.18
CA SER A 404 -15.86 1.38 2.44
C SER A 404 -16.47 2.61 1.77
N ARG A 405 -17.79 2.61 1.50
CA ARG A 405 -18.44 3.70 0.76
C ARG A 405 -18.55 4.98 1.58
N SER A 406 -18.90 4.84 2.85
CA SER A 406 -19.29 5.96 3.70
C SER A 406 -18.15 6.60 4.50
N SER A 407 -17.03 5.90 4.68
CA SER A 407 -15.82 6.44 5.34
C SER A 407 -15.29 7.68 4.63
N LEU A 408 -14.63 8.56 5.38
CA LEU A 408 -13.87 9.70 4.88
C LEU A 408 -12.38 9.32 4.88
N THR A 409 -11.88 8.85 3.74
CA THR A 409 -10.52 8.27 3.62
C THR A 409 -9.49 9.33 3.24
N VAL A 410 -8.33 9.32 3.91
CA VAL A 410 -7.39 10.45 3.96
C VAL A 410 -5.99 10.11 3.44
N ALA A 411 -5.58 10.83 2.40
CA ALA A 411 -4.22 10.83 1.86
C ALA A 411 -3.26 11.77 2.61
N ASN A 412 -1.96 11.48 2.52
CA ASN A 412 -0.87 12.17 3.22
C ASN A 412 -0.18 13.21 2.31
N SER A 413 -0.43 14.50 2.55
CA SER A 413 0.27 15.63 1.91
C SER A 413 1.35 16.26 2.80
N VAL A 414 2.12 17.22 2.26
CA VAL A 414 3.11 18.02 2.99
C VAL A 414 2.57 19.41 3.34
N GLY A 415 2.87 19.90 4.56
CA GLY A 415 2.54 21.25 5.01
C GLY A 415 3.59 22.31 4.63
N SER A 416 3.36 23.57 4.97
CA SER A 416 4.32 24.67 4.78
C SER A 416 5.43 24.67 5.83
N LYS A 417 5.14 24.11 7.00
CA LYS A 417 6.05 23.95 8.12
C LYS A 417 6.28 22.48 8.46
N LEU A 418 7.53 22.21 8.79
CA LEU A 418 8.01 21.02 9.47
C LEU A 418 8.44 21.44 10.87
N THR A 419 8.08 20.68 11.89
CA THR A 419 8.74 20.73 13.21
C THR A 419 9.81 19.66 13.21
N MET A 420 10.91 20.03 13.80
CA MET A 420 12.18 19.34 13.78
C MET A 420 12.65 19.23 15.22
N ASP A 421 13.46 18.23 15.52
CA ASP A 421 14.18 18.23 16.78
C ASP A 421 15.30 19.27 16.73
N LYS A 422 15.53 19.91 17.88
CA LYS A 422 16.48 21.00 18.00
C LYS A 422 17.83 20.46 18.47
N ILE A 423 18.89 20.85 17.80
CA ILE A 423 20.26 20.46 18.13
C ILE A 423 20.98 21.75 18.53
N ARG A 424 21.54 21.81 19.75
CA ARG A 424 22.34 22.98 20.14
C ARG A 424 23.77 22.80 19.66
N VAL A 425 24.34 23.85 19.06
CA VAL A 425 25.75 23.96 18.76
C VAL A 425 26.40 24.89 19.79
N ASP A 426 27.26 24.33 20.64
CA ASP A 426 27.93 25.04 21.73
C ASP A 426 29.26 25.66 21.29
N ALA A 427 29.91 25.07 20.27
CA ALA A 427 31.17 25.53 19.71
C ALA A 427 31.33 25.07 18.24
N PRO A 428 32.14 25.76 17.42
CA PRO A 428 32.81 27.03 17.71
C PRO A 428 31.84 28.23 17.65
N ALA A 429 32.23 29.35 18.27
CA ALA A 429 31.35 30.47 18.61
C ALA A 429 30.80 31.27 17.41
N ASP A 430 31.34 31.06 16.22
CA ASP A 430 30.92 31.65 14.95
C ASP A 430 29.79 30.89 14.25
N VAL A 431 29.60 29.60 14.57
CA VAL A 431 28.46 28.78 14.09
C VAL A 431 27.46 28.41 15.20
N ALA A 432 27.83 28.66 16.46
CA ALA A 432 27.05 28.36 17.66
C ALA A 432 25.61 28.93 17.65
N GLY A 433 24.73 28.24 18.37
CA GLY A 433 23.28 28.49 18.38
C GLY A 433 22.48 27.20 18.18
N ASP A 434 21.16 27.31 18.16
CA ASP A 434 20.27 26.16 17.96
C ASP A 434 20.01 25.94 16.45
N VAL A 435 20.05 24.68 15.99
CA VAL A 435 19.80 24.26 14.59
C VAL A 435 18.73 23.15 14.52
N ALA A 436 18.23 22.86 13.31
CA ALA A 436 17.12 21.94 13.08
C ALA A 436 17.54 20.59 12.48
N GLY A 437 16.95 19.50 12.98
CA GLY A 437 17.24 18.12 12.60
C GLY A 437 16.18 17.12 13.08
N GLN A 438 16.55 15.85 13.21
CA GLN A 438 15.71 14.80 13.82
C GLN A 438 16.52 13.85 14.71
N TYR A 439 15.98 13.39 15.83
CA TYR A 439 16.66 12.55 16.83
C TYR A 439 16.53 11.05 16.55
N SER A 440 17.43 10.22 17.09
CA SER A 440 17.34 8.76 17.00
C SER A 440 16.20 8.19 17.85
N ALA A 441 15.13 7.77 17.19
CA ALA A 441 13.85 7.36 17.79
C ALA A 441 13.87 6.02 18.57
N ASN A 442 15.04 5.44 18.88
CA ASN A 442 15.20 4.30 19.79
C ASN A 442 15.84 4.70 21.14
N PHE A 443 16.46 5.88 21.24
CA PHE A 443 17.14 6.32 22.47
C PHE A 443 16.15 7.01 23.41
N ASN A 444 16.19 6.70 24.71
CA ASN A 444 15.27 7.28 25.69
C ASN A 444 15.83 8.59 26.29
N TYR A 445 15.66 9.69 25.54
CA TYR A 445 16.10 11.04 25.95
C TYR A 445 15.52 11.51 27.29
N THR A 446 14.30 11.08 27.64
CA THR A 446 13.60 11.48 28.87
C THR A 446 14.28 10.94 30.13
N ASN A 447 14.93 9.77 30.04
CA ASN A 447 15.56 9.08 31.17
C ASN A 447 17.10 9.10 31.15
N ALA A 448 17.72 9.80 30.20
CA ALA A 448 19.17 9.89 30.05
C ALA A 448 19.83 10.90 31.01
N ASP A 449 21.11 10.73 31.33
CA ASP A 449 21.86 11.77 32.04
C ASP A 449 22.17 12.93 31.07
N PRO A 450 21.88 14.20 31.43
CA PRO A 450 22.21 15.36 30.58
C PRO A 450 23.70 15.45 30.17
N ALA A 451 24.62 14.81 30.91
CA ALA A 451 26.02 14.70 30.54
C ALA A 451 26.28 13.75 29.34
N GLU A 452 25.42 12.75 29.11
CA GLU A 452 25.50 11.82 27.98
C GLU A 452 25.05 12.50 26.68
N LEU A 453 24.11 13.45 26.77
CA LEU A 453 23.53 14.19 25.65
C LEU A 453 24.45 15.29 25.06
N THR A 454 25.69 15.40 25.54
CA THR A 454 26.64 16.49 25.18
C THR A 454 27.93 15.92 24.59
N GLY A 455 28.32 16.36 23.38
CA GLY A 455 29.41 15.73 22.63
C GLY A 455 30.33 16.68 21.87
N GLU A 456 31.64 16.45 21.95
CA GLU A 456 32.61 16.98 20.98
C GLU A 456 32.61 16.09 19.74
N VAL A 457 32.35 16.68 18.58
CA VAL A 457 32.12 15.95 17.31
C VAL A 457 33.41 15.89 16.50
N VAL A 458 33.73 14.70 16.00
CA VAL A 458 34.82 14.45 15.03
C VAL A 458 34.28 13.81 13.76
N MET A 459 34.85 14.12 12.60
CA MET A 459 34.50 13.40 11.37
C MET A 459 34.91 11.93 11.46
N ALA A 460 34.09 11.03 10.92
CA ALA A 460 34.55 9.71 10.55
C ALA A 460 35.71 9.79 9.53
N PRO A 461 36.66 8.82 9.55
CA PRO A 461 37.68 8.73 8.51
C PRO A 461 37.02 8.56 7.13
N SER A 462 37.61 9.16 6.09
CA SER A 462 37.03 9.16 4.74
C SER A 462 36.79 7.76 4.15
N SER A 463 37.55 6.75 4.58
CA SER A 463 37.35 5.34 4.22
C SER A 463 36.13 4.67 4.86
N ASN A 464 35.45 5.33 5.80
CA ASN A 464 34.22 4.88 6.43
C ASN A 464 33.33 6.10 6.78
N ALA A 465 33.23 7.05 5.84
CA ALA A 465 32.59 8.34 6.08
C ALA A 465 31.10 8.25 6.47
N PHE A 466 30.43 7.16 6.08
CA PHE A 466 29.03 6.87 6.41
C PHE A 466 28.86 6.13 7.75
N GLY A 467 29.95 5.62 8.34
CA GLY A 467 29.95 4.77 9.54
C GLY A 467 29.30 3.41 9.36
N CYS A 468 29.20 2.94 8.12
CA CYS A 468 28.54 1.69 7.79
C CYS A 468 29.31 0.47 8.27
N SER A 469 30.65 0.54 8.33
CA SER A 469 31.48 -0.54 8.87
C SER A 469 32.02 -0.26 10.27
N PRO A 470 32.54 -1.28 10.99
CA PRO A 470 33.20 -1.07 12.27
C PRO A 470 34.38 -0.10 12.17
N PHE A 471 34.51 0.81 13.14
CA PHE A 471 35.74 1.61 13.30
C PHE A 471 36.73 0.89 14.22
N GLU A 472 38.01 1.23 14.11
CA GLU A 472 39.08 0.71 14.98
C GLU A 472 38.70 0.82 16.48
N PRO A 473 38.72 -0.27 17.27
CA PRO A 473 38.23 -0.25 18.65
C PRO A 473 38.89 0.81 19.54
N GLY A 474 38.08 1.73 20.05
CA GLY A 474 38.53 2.86 20.88
C GLY A 474 38.96 4.11 20.11
N SER A 475 38.90 4.12 18.76
CA SER A 475 39.25 5.29 17.94
C SER A 475 38.31 6.49 18.15
N LEU A 476 37.06 6.25 18.54
CA LEU A 476 36.05 7.28 18.81
C LEU A 476 35.81 7.50 20.32
N LYS A 477 36.69 6.98 21.19
CA LYS A 477 36.45 6.89 22.64
C LYS A 477 36.10 8.23 23.30
N GLY A 478 34.85 8.35 23.77
CA GLY A 478 34.35 9.55 24.44
C GLY A 478 34.10 10.75 23.52
N LYS A 479 33.95 10.49 22.21
CA LYS A 479 33.62 11.49 21.19
C LYS A 479 32.26 11.20 20.58
N TRP A 480 31.67 12.21 19.96
CA TRP A 480 30.59 12.01 19.01
C TRP A 480 31.18 11.94 17.60
N VAL A 481 30.58 11.15 16.72
CA VAL A 481 31.08 11.01 15.33
C VAL A 481 30.10 11.62 14.34
N TRP A 482 30.62 12.44 13.42
CA TRP A 482 29.89 12.92 12.25
C TRP A 482 29.97 11.89 11.13
N LEU A 483 28.82 11.46 10.62
CA LEU A 483 28.69 10.52 9.52
C LEU A 483 27.88 11.12 8.37
N GLN A 484 28.26 10.80 7.14
CA GLN A 484 27.50 11.17 5.95
C GLN A 484 26.24 10.31 5.85
N TRP A 485 25.05 10.86 5.62
CA TRP A 485 23.81 10.07 5.56
C TRP A 485 23.63 9.37 4.21
N SER A 486 23.73 10.13 3.12
CA SER A 486 23.60 9.67 1.74
C SER A 486 24.63 10.35 0.84
N GLU A 487 24.83 9.78 -0.35
CA GLU A 487 25.57 10.41 -1.45
C GLU A 487 24.75 10.24 -2.74
N ASN A 488 24.40 11.36 -3.39
CA ASN A 488 23.52 11.44 -4.56
C ASN A 488 22.14 10.77 -4.35
N GLY A 489 21.64 10.72 -3.12
CA GLY A 489 20.37 10.07 -2.74
C GLY A 489 20.47 8.59 -2.39
N GLU A 490 21.65 7.96 -2.44
CA GLU A 490 21.83 6.56 -2.04
C GLU A 490 22.18 6.44 -0.54
N PHE A 491 21.52 5.53 0.17
CA PHE A 491 21.70 5.30 1.62
C PHE A 491 22.50 4.01 1.87
N PRO A 492 23.83 4.04 2.06
CA PRO A 492 24.65 2.82 2.11
C PRO A 492 24.42 1.93 3.35
N CYS A 493 23.81 2.46 4.42
CA CYS A 493 23.43 1.67 5.60
C CYS A 493 22.37 2.36 6.49
N GLY A 494 21.63 1.57 7.27
CA GLY A 494 20.63 2.06 8.22
C GLY A 494 21.24 2.71 9.48
N SER A 495 20.55 3.67 10.08
CA SER A 495 21.03 4.42 11.27
C SER A 495 21.38 3.55 12.48
N ALA A 496 20.71 2.41 12.69
CA ALA A 496 21.01 1.51 13.81
C ALA A 496 22.43 0.89 13.71
N ALA A 497 22.86 0.45 12.52
CA ALA A 497 24.20 -0.10 12.32
C ALA A 497 25.28 0.96 12.58
N ARG A 498 25.06 2.18 12.06
CA ARG A 498 25.95 3.34 12.25
C ARG A 498 26.18 3.68 13.73
N PHE A 499 25.11 3.65 14.53
CA PHE A 499 25.18 3.91 15.97
C PHE A 499 25.92 2.77 16.70
N ASN A 500 25.62 1.51 16.39
CA ASN A 500 26.29 0.36 16.99
C ASN A 500 27.79 0.33 16.66
N ASN A 501 28.18 0.64 15.42
CA ASN A 501 29.59 0.71 15.00
C ASN A 501 30.34 1.85 15.68
N ALA A 502 29.69 3.00 15.86
CA ALA A 502 30.24 4.13 16.62
C ALA A 502 30.42 3.75 18.11
N GLU A 503 29.40 3.18 18.75
CA GLU A 503 29.42 2.73 20.15
C GLU A 503 30.51 1.68 20.40
N ALA A 504 30.64 0.68 19.52
CA ALA A 504 31.67 -0.36 19.61
C ALA A 504 33.10 0.22 19.54
N ALA A 505 33.29 1.31 18.80
CA ALA A 505 34.53 2.07 18.76
C ALA A 505 34.69 3.08 19.93
N GLY A 506 33.73 3.12 20.85
CA GLY A 506 33.74 3.93 22.06
C GLY A 506 33.10 5.32 21.92
N ALA A 507 32.42 5.62 20.81
CA ALA A 507 31.67 6.87 20.68
C ALA A 507 30.55 6.95 21.72
N THR A 508 30.26 8.17 22.17
CA THR A 508 29.17 8.46 23.11
C THR A 508 27.99 9.18 22.46
N GLY A 509 27.96 9.21 21.12
CA GLY A 509 26.84 9.70 20.33
C GLY A 509 27.17 9.87 18.85
N VAL A 510 26.16 10.16 18.03
CA VAL A 510 26.28 10.27 16.57
C VAL A 510 25.59 11.52 16.05
N LEU A 511 26.22 12.17 15.07
CA LEU A 511 25.62 13.24 14.28
C LEU A 511 25.63 12.84 12.80
N LEU A 512 24.47 12.86 12.16
CA LEU A 512 24.31 12.55 10.73
C LEU A 512 24.07 13.86 9.95
N ASP A 513 24.47 13.91 8.69
CA ASP A 513 24.06 14.97 7.77
C ASP A 513 22.87 14.57 6.87
N SER A 514 22.58 15.35 5.84
CA SER A 514 21.48 15.10 4.91
C SER A 514 21.72 15.82 3.58
N GLU A 515 21.23 15.23 2.49
CA GLU A 515 21.14 15.87 1.18
C GLU A 515 19.79 16.60 0.97
N ALA A 516 18.89 16.56 1.96
CA ALA A 516 17.58 17.22 1.94
C ALA A 516 17.26 18.01 3.22
N ASN A 517 16.40 19.03 3.10
CA ASN A 517 15.82 19.80 4.22
C ASN A 517 14.44 19.26 4.68
N VAL A 518 13.87 18.33 3.91
CA VAL A 518 12.70 17.51 4.26
C VAL A 518 13.20 16.07 4.39
N PHE A 519 12.81 15.37 5.45
CA PHE A 519 13.13 13.96 5.64
C PHE A 519 11.93 13.10 5.23
N ASP A 520 12.14 12.11 4.37
CA ASP A 520 11.10 11.15 3.99
C ASP A 520 10.80 10.16 5.13
N ALA A 521 11.80 9.86 5.96
CA ALA A 521 11.70 8.95 7.12
C ALA A 521 12.59 9.39 8.29
N GLY A 522 12.20 8.97 9.49
CA GLY A 522 12.95 9.18 10.75
C GLY A 522 14.13 8.23 10.95
N ILE A 523 15.16 8.67 11.68
CA ILE A 523 16.29 7.82 12.07
C ILE A 523 15.96 6.98 13.32
N ALA A 524 16.36 5.71 13.31
CA ALA A 524 16.15 4.80 14.44
C ALA A 524 17.29 4.92 15.48
N GLY A 525 18.55 4.85 15.03
CA GLY A 525 19.70 4.71 15.93
C GLY A 525 19.59 3.47 16.83
N ASN A 526 20.16 3.53 18.04
CA ASN A 526 20.06 2.46 19.04
C ASN A 526 19.52 2.96 20.39
N THR A 527 19.49 2.10 21.39
CA THR A 527 18.91 2.38 22.71
C THR A 527 19.93 2.89 23.74
N THR A 528 21.20 3.03 23.36
CA THR A 528 22.36 3.12 24.28
C THR A 528 23.19 4.37 24.09
N ILE A 529 23.29 4.94 22.87
CA ILE A 529 23.90 6.25 22.65
C ILE A 529 22.93 7.21 21.93
N PRO A 530 22.89 8.50 22.33
CA PRO A 530 22.06 9.50 21.69
C PRO A 530 22.61 9.89 20.32
N GLY A 531 21.76 10.38 19.43
CA GLY A 531 22.23 11.02 18.21
C GLY A 531 21.13 11.73 17.44
N ALA A 532 21.54 12.48 16.42
CA ALA A 532 20.62 13.25 15.59
C ALA A 532 21.10 13.35 14.14
N GLN A 533 20.19 13.67 13.23
CA GLN A 533 20.45 14.02 11.84
C GLN A 533 20.18 15.50 11.60
N LEU A 534 21.09 16.19 10.92
CA LEU A 534 20.93 17.58 10.50
C LEU A 534 20.18 17.68 9.17
N THR A 535 19.43 18.77 8.99
CA THR A 535 18.90 19.20 7.68
C THR A 535 20.03 19.70 6.76
N LEU A 536 19.92 19.54 5.43
CA LEU A 536 20.94 19.91 4.44
C LEU A 536 21.61 21.28 4.68
N ASP A 537 20.82 22.32 4.97
CA ASP A 537 21.34 23.67 5.21
C ASP A 537 22.26 23.70 6.44
N ASN A 538 21.88 22.99 7.50
CA ASN A 538 22.63 22.89 8.74
C ASN A 538 23.82 21.92 8.63
N SER A 539 23.70 20.86 7.83
CA SER A 539 24.82 20.00 7.42
C SER A 539 25.90 20.82 6.71
N THR A 540 25.49 21.59 5.70
CA THR A 540 26.38 22.46 4.91
C THR A 540 27.02 23.53 5.79
N LYS A 541 26.27 24.13 6.73
CA LYS A 541 26.77 25.11 7.71
C LYS A 541 27.81 24.52 8.67
N LEU A 542 27.59 23.31 9.18
CA LEU A 542 28.35 22.77 10.32
C LEU A 542 29.49 21.81 9.95
N ARG A 543 29.46 21.17 8.76
CA ARG A 543 30.53 20.25 8.33
C ARG A 543 31.94 20.85 8.46
N PRO A 544 32.22 22.12 8.09
CA PRO A 544 33.56 22.71 8.27
C PRO A 544 34.06 22.79 9.72
N ALA A 545 33.17 22.85 10.70
CA ALA A 545 33.54 22.81 12.12
C ALA A 545 33.77 21.37 12.63
N ALA A 546 33.07 20.39 12.05
CA ALA A 546 33.31 18.97 12.30
C ALA A 546 34.64 18.51 11.68
N ASP A 547 34.93 18.93 10.44
CA ASP A 547 36.22 18.73 9.74
C ASP A 547 37.40 19.27 10.56
N ALA A 548 37.21 20.41 11.23
CA ALA A 548 38.20 21.01 12.12
C ALA A 548 38.31 20.34 13.50
N GLY A 549 37.40 19.42 13.85
CA GLY A 549 37.30 18.81 15.18
C GLY A 549 36.97 19.81 16.30
N THR A 550 36.34 20.94 15.96
CA THR A 550 35.97 22.02 16.89
C THR A 550 34.47 22.09 17.19
N LEU A 551 33.65 21.38 16.41
CA LEU A 551 32.21 21.29 16.61
C LEU A 551 31.89 20.61 17.96
N LYS A 552 31.05 21.26 18.76
CA LYS A 552 30.45 20.66 19.96
C LYS A 552 28.94 20.84 19.91
N VAL A 553 28.20 19.77 20.23
CA VAL A 553 26.74 19.78 20.25
C VAL A 553 26.15 19.27 21.57
N THR A 554 24.92 19.70 21.85
CA THR A 554 24.09 19.26 22.98
C THR A 554 22.68 18.94 22.50
N LEU A 555 22.16 17.76 22.87
CA LEU A 555 20.77 17.35 22.72
C LEU A 555 20.02 17.45 24.06
N SER A 556 18.68 17.38 24.05
CA SER A 556 17.86 17.36 25.27
C SER A 556 16.47 16.80 25.01
N PRO A 557 15.79 16.13 25.97
CA PRO A 557 14.36 15.84 25.86
C PRO A 557 13.51 17.12 25.70
N ASP A 558 13.92 18.27 26.27
CA ASP A 558 13.25 19.56 26.06
C ASP A 558 13.56 20.21 24.69
N PHE A 559 14.39 19.57 23.87
CA PHE A 559 14.71 19.99 22.51
C PHE A 559 14.01 19.13 21.44
N ALA A 560 13.41 17.99 21.82
CA ALA A 560 12.56 17.21 20.93
C ALA A 560 11.38 18.07 20.44
N GLY A 561 11.11 18.04 19.14
CA GLY A 561 10.12 18.88 18.44
C GLY A 561 10.20 20.39 18.74
N ALA A 562 11.35 20.92 19.17
CA ALA A 562 11.52 22.30 19.59
C ALA A 562 12.14 23.22 18.52
N ALA A 563 12.29 22.75 17.28
CA ALA A 563 12.71 23.53 16.12
C ALA A 563 11.64 23.49 15.02
N SER A 564 11.68 24.42 14.06
CA SER A 564 10.84 24.36 12.88
C SER A 564 11.58 24.83 11.63
N SER A 565 11.31 24.17 10.50
CA SER A 565 11.83 24.46 9.18
C SER A 565 10.67 24.73 8.21
N PRO A 566 10.79 25.63 7.21
CA PRO A 566 9.91 25.57 6.04
C PRO A 566 10.13 24.25 5.28
N SER A 567 9.06 23.65 4.75
CA SER A 567 9.19 22.46 3.89
C SER A 567 9.77 22.79 2.51
N GLY A 568 9.41 23.97 1.97
CA GLY A 568 9.66 24.33 0.56
C GLY A 568 8.72 23.65 -0.44
N VAL A 569 7.91 22.69 0.01
CA VAL A 569 7.06 21.80 -0.81
C VAL A 569 5.62 21.72 -0.25
N LEU A 570 5.06 22.85 0.18
CA LEU A 570 3.64 22.94 0.54
C LEU A 570 2.76 22.45 -0.62
N ASP A 571 1.67 21.77 -0.29
CA ASP A 571 0.67 21.26 -1.24
C ASP A 571 1.24 20.19 -2.22
N THR A 572 2.29 19.47 -1.82
CA THR A 572 2.70 18.22 -2.50
C THR A 572 2.22 16.97 -1.77
N LEU A 573 2.25 15.82 -2.46
CA LEU A 573 1.88 14.51 -1.92
C LEU A 573 3.11 13.78 -1.35
N ASN A 574 2.92 13.00 -0.28
CA ASN A 574 3.95 12.05 0.14
C ASN A 574 4.04 10.86 -0.84
N SER A 575 5.25 10.46 -1.23
CA SER A 575 5.48 9.30 -2.09
C SER A 575 4.87 8.00 -1.53
N SER A 576 4.88 7.82 -0.20
CA SER A 576 4.27 6.66 0.47
C SER A 576 2.74 6.68 0.48
N SER A 577 2.06 7.79 0.19
CA SER A 577 0.60 7.87 0.29
C SER A 577 -0.06 6.94 -0.75
N SER A 578 -0.71 5.87 -0.27
CA SER A 578 -1.33 4.84 -1.10
C SER A 578 -2.28 5.43 -2.16
N ARG A 579 -2.25 4.90 -3.39
CA ARG A 579 -3.32 5.07 -4.37
C ARG A 579 -4.52 4.21 -3.93
N GLY A 580 -5.72 4.80 -3.94
CA GLY A 580 -6.94 4.08 -3.55
C GLY A 580 -7.55 3.28 -4.70
N VAL A 581 -8.67 2.64 -4.42
CA VAL A 581 -9.43 1.85 -5.41
C VAL A 581 -9.93 2.68 -6.59
N HIS A 582 -9.87 2.10 -7.80
CA HIS A 582 -10.08 2.82 -9.07
C HIS A 582 -11.49 2.73 -9.68
N GLY A 583 -12.45 2.04 -9.05
CA GLY A 583 -13.85 2.08 -9.48
C GLY A 583 -14.48 0.82 -10.07
N SER A 584 -13.79 -0.32 -10.14
CA SER A 584 -14.39 -1.62 -10.57
C SER A 584 -15.67 -1.94 -9.79
N ASN A 585 -15.61 -1.80 -8.46
CA ASN A 585 -16.73 -2.03 -7.54
C ASN A 585 -17.61 -0.78 -7.32
N GLY A 586 -17.48 0.24 -8.19
CA GLY A 586 -18.26 1.49 -8.10
C GLY A 586 -17.83 2.45 -6.98
N ILE A 587 -16.68 2.22 -6.35
CA ILE A 587 -16.09 3.02 -5.27
C ILE A 587 -14.76 3.60 -5.75
N VAL A 588 -14.49 4.88 -5.43
CA VAL A 588 -13.22 5.54 -5.74
C VAL A 588 -12.70 6.23 -4.48
N LYS A 589 -11.41 6.05 -4.19
CA LYS A 589 -10.72 6.53 -2.98
C LYS A 589 -9.32 7.06 -3.31
N PRO A 590 -8.68 7.87 -2.44
CA PRO A 590 -9.19 8.43 -1.19
C PRO A 590 -10.20 9.58 -1.42
N ASP A 591 -10.86 10.04 -0.35
CA ASP A 591 -11.87 11.10 -0.42
C ASP A 591 -11.25 12.52 -0.37
N VAL A 592 -10.18 12.69 0.41
CA VAL A 592 -9.44 13.95 0.60
C VAL A 592 -7.95 13.71 0.88
N ALA A 593 -7.14 14.78 0.81
CA ALA A 593 -5.81 14.83 1.40
C ALA A 593 -5.75 15.75 2.63
N ALA A 594 -4.86 15.44 3.56
CA ALA A 594 -4.47 16.30 4.67
C ALA A 594 -2.97 16.15 4.94
N MET A 595 -2.36 17.13 5.61
CA MET A 595 -0.94 17.01 5.92
C MET A 595 -0.72 15.83 6.86
N GLY A 596 0.13 14.90 6.42
CA GLY A 596 0.63 13.76 7.20
C GLY A 596 2.15 13.64 7.12
N THR A 597 2.82 14.41 6.25
CA THR A 597 4.25 14.22 5.95
C THR A 597 5.06 14.90 7.00
N GLN A 598 5.45 14.08 7.98
CA GLN A 598 5.78 14.54 9.31
C GLN A 598 4.52 15.27 9.88
N ILE A 599 3.89 14.79 10.95
CA ILE A 599 2.96 15.53 11.85
C ILE A 599 3.25 15.17 13.31
N GLY A 600 3.41 16.13 14.22
CA GLY A 600 3.68 15.85 15.63
C GLY A 600 2.58 16.25 16.59
N SER A 601 2.67 15.70 17.79
CA SER A 601 1.63 15.71 18.80
C SER A 601 2.17 15.24 20.16
N VAL A 602 1.30 14.75 21.04
CA VAL A 602 1.62 14.16 22.34
C VAL A 602 2.64 13.01 22.23
N GLY A 603 3.64 12.99 23.12
CA GLY A 603 4.51 11.84 23.35
C GLY A 603 4.22 11.14 24.69
N VAL A 604 3.95 9.83 24.65
CA VAL A 604 3.61 9.02 25.84
C VAL A 604 4.70 9.03 26.89
N GLY A 605 4.32 9.13 28.16
CA GLY A 605 5.23 9.10 29.32
C GLY A 605 6.12 10.33 29.45
N THR A 606 6.13 11.24 28.47
CA THR A 606 6.89 12.50 28.52
C THR A 606 6.27 13.54 29.47
N GLY A 607 5.05 13.31 29.94
CA GLY A 607 4.27 14.23 30.77
C GLY A 607 3.73 15.44 30.00
N ASN A 608 4.61 16.23 29.39
CA ASN A 608 4.25 17.43 28.62
C ASN A 608 5.04 17.61 27.31
N GLY A 609 5.79 16.57 26.90
CA GLY A 609 6.61 16.57 25.70
C GLY A 609 5.86 16.21 24.42
N VAL A 610 6.59 16.33 23.31
CA VAL A 610 6.13 16.09 21.94
C VAL A 610 6.73 14.80 21.40
N ALA A 611 5.89 13.97 20.78
CA ALA A 611 6.33 12.94 19.84
C ALA A 611 5.92 13.36 18.43
N VAL A 612 6.55 12.75 17.43
CA VAL A 612 6.75 13.40 16.14
C VAL A 612 6.53 12.32 15.06
N MET A 613 5.40 12.33 14.33
CA MET A 613 4.98 11.22 13.45
C MET A 613 4.46 11.54 12.01
N SER A 614 5.18 11.09 10.98
CA SER A 614 4.74 10.99 9.57
C SER A 614 3.80 9.81 9.27
N GLY A 615 2.78 10.04 8.43
CA GLY A 615 1.97 9.01 7.77
C GLY A 615 0.54 9.47 7.42
N THR A 616 -0.20 8.69 6.63
CA THR A 616 -1.67 8.87 6.53
C THR A 616 -2.34 8.74 7.89
N SER A 617 -1.77 7.92 8.78
CA SER A 617 -2.12 7.79 10.20
C SER A 617 -2.15 9.10 10.98
N MET A 618 -1.47 10.16 10.52
CA MET A 618 -1.52 11.49 11.15
C MET A 618 -2.22 12.56 10.32
N ALA A 619 -2.38 12.34 9.01
CA ALA A 619 -3.33 13.09 8.19
C ALA A 619 -4.78 12.83 8.66
N THR A 620 -5.09 11.59 9.05
CA THR A 620 -6.42 11.11 9.47
C THR A 620 -6.98 11.85 10.69
N PRO A 621 -6.29 11.95 11.85
CA PRO A 621 -6.81 12.63 13.04
C PRO A 621 -7.01 14.13 12.84
N LEU A 622 -6.23 14.76 11.96
CA LEU A 622 -6.47 16.15 11.56
C LEU A 622 -7.84 16.28 10.87
N VAL A 623 -8.16 15.37 9.94
CA VAL A 623 -9.48 15.33 9.28
C VAL A 623 -10.59 14.94 10.27
N ALA A 624 -10.33 14.06 11.24
CA ALA A 624 -11.29 13.70 12.29
C ALA A 624 -11.64 14.91 13.18
N GLY A 625 -10.65 15.71 13.58
CA GLY A 625 -10.89 16.98 14.27
C GLY A 625 -11.65 17.99 13.40
N ILE A 626 -11.29 18.15 12.12
CA ILE A 626 -12.06 19.01 11.20
C ILE A 626 -13.50 18.52 11.03
N ALA A 627 -13.75 17.21 11.01
CA ALA A 627 -15.09 16.64 10.98
C ALA A 627 -15.87 16.98 12.26
N ALA A 628 -15.23 16.93 13.43
CA ALA A 628 -15.84 17.38 14.69
C ALA A 628 -16.20 18.88 14.66
N LEU A 629 -15.31 19.76 14.16
CA LEU A 629 -15.63 21.19 13.98
C LEU A 629 -16.84 21.43 13.04
N VAL A 630 -17.06 20.55 12.06
CA VAL A 630 -18.20 20.61 11.13
C VAL A 630 -19.51 20.10 11.77
N LEU A 631 -19.43 19.17 12.72
CA LEU A 631 -20.58 18.61 13.42
C LEU A 631 -21.08 19.49 14.59
N GLU A 632 -20.20 20.30 15.18
CA GLU A 632 -20.43 21.12 16.37
C GLU A 632 -21.64 22.08 16.27
N ASP A 633 -22.64 21.95 17.16
CA ASP A 633 -23.97 22.59 17.11
C ASP A 633 -24.83 22.25 15.86
N THR A 634 -24.68 21.06 15.24
CA THR A 634 -25.42 20.72 14.01
C THR A 634 -26.23 19.43 14.07
N ASP A 635 -27.37 19.41 13.35
CA ASP A 635 -28.13 18.20 13.01
C ASP A 635 -27.59 17.53 11.70
N LEU A 636 -26.28 17.60 11.43
CA LEU A 636 -25.69 17.00 10.22
C LEU A 636 -25.52 15.48 10.41
N THR A 637 -25.88 14.70 9.40
CA THR A 637 -25.55 13.26 9.35
C THR A 637 -24.13 13.06 8.82
N PRO A 638 -23.44 11.93 9.12
CA PRO A 638 -22.08 11.64 8.65
C PRO A 638 -21.85 11.92 7.16
N ALA A 639 -22.73 11.42 6.28
CA ALA A 639 -22.64 11.68 4.83
C ALA A 639 -22.72 13.18 4.45
N GLN A 640 -23.42 14.02 5.23
CA GLN A 640 -23.48 15.47 5.02
C GLN A 640 -22.20 16.16 5.51
N ALA A 641 -21.64 15.75 6.64
CA ALA A 641 -20.35 16.24 7.12
C ALA A 641 -19.19 15.82 6.19
N LYS A 642 -19.15 14.54 5.77
CA LYS A 642 -18.26 14.03 4.71
C LYS A 642 -18.39 14.87 3.42
N SER A 643 -19.62 15.08 2.93
CA SER A 643 -19.86 15.94 1.76
C SER A 643 -19.26 17.34 1.94
N ILE A 644 -19.48 17.99 3.10
CA ILE A 644 -18.95 19.32 3.40
C ILE A 644 -17.42 19.33 3.35
N VAL A 645 -16.76 18.44 4.09
CA VAL A 645 -15.28 18.38 4.17
C VAL A 645 -14.66 18.09 2.80
N MET A 646 -15.21 17.11 2.05
CA MET A 646 -14.78 16.84 0.68
C MET A 646 -15.01 18.02 -0.25
N ASN A 647 -16.15 18.70 -0.15
CA ASN A 647 -16.46 19.83 -1.02
C ASN A 647 -15.48 20.98 -0.83
N THR A 648 -15.16 21.33 0.41
CA THR A 648 -14.34 22.50 0.72
C THR A 648 -12.86 22.21 0.72
N ALA A 649 -12.46 20.96 0.46
CA ALA A 649 -11.10 20.54 0.15
C ALA A 649 -10.65 21.02 -1.25
N ALA A 650 -10.71 22.33 -1.47
CA ALA A 650 -10.62 22.99 -2.78
C ALA A 650 -9.20 23.46 -3.16
N THR A 651 -8.17 22.94 -2.48
CA THR A 651 -6.75 23.18 -2.79
C THR A 651 -6.20 21.98 -3.58
N ASP A 652 -5.54 22.26 -4.70
CA ASP A 652 -4.90 21.23 -5.54
C ASP A 652 -3.57 20.76 -4.93
N ILE A 653 -3.38 19.45 -4.84
CA ILE A 653 -2.10 18.82 -4.49
C ILE A 653 -1.34 18.47 -5.78
N LYS A 654 -0.01 18.62 -5.76
CA LYS A 654 0.85 18.51 -6.95
C LYS A 654 2.08 17.63 -6.74
N ASP A 655 2.64 17.17 -7.86
CA ASP A 655 3.97 16.54 -7.92
C ASP A 655 5.10 17.58 -8.06
N ALA A 656 6.32 17.11 -8.35
CA ALA A 656 7.51 17.95 -8.48
C ALA A 656 7.58 18.76 -9.79
N ASP A 657 6.98 18.25 -10.88
CA ASP A 657 6.92 18.95 -12.18
C ASP A 657 5.74 19.94 -12.23
N GLY A 658 4.77 19.79 -11.33
CA GLY A 658 3.70 20.74 -11.05
C GLY A 658 2.32 20.33 -11.58
N ASP A 659 2.19 19.09 -12.06
CA ASP A 659 0.93 18.50 -12.48
C ASP A 659 0.04 18.17 -11.27
N ILE A 660 -1.27 18.06 -11.50
CA ILE A 660 -2.29 18.02 -10.44
C ILE A 660 -2.77 16.59 -10.23
N TYR A 661 -2.57 16.05 -9.03
CA TYR A 661 -2.97 14.69 -8.69
C TYR A 661 -4.47 14.44 -8.89
N GLY A 662 -4.80 13.30 -9.49
CA GLY A 662 -6.16 12.81 -9.66
C GLY A 662 -6.85 12.42 -8.34
N PRO A 663 -8.19 12.24 -8.35
CA PRO A 663 -8.96 11.74 -7.22
C PRO A 663 -8.41 10.45 -6.60
N ASN A 664 -7.86 9.54 -7.42
CA ASN A 664 -7.37 8.24 -6.95
C ASN A 664 -6.10 8.35 -6.06
N ARG A 665 -5.48 9.54 -5.98
CA ARG A 665 -4.38 9.85 -5.03
C ARG A 665 -4.76 10.85 -3.93
N VAL A 666 -5.65 11.82 -4.20
CA VAL A 666 -5.93 12.95 -3.26
C VAL A 666 -7.41 13.32 -3.13
N GLY A 667 -8.31 12.54 -3.72
CA GLY A 667 -9.75 12.79 -3.72
C GLY A 667 -10.13 14.17 -4.27
N ALA A 668 -10.89 14.94 -3.49
CA ALA A 668 -11.27 16.30 -3.87
C ALA A 668 -10.09 17.30 -3.92
N GLY A 669 -9.04 17.05 -3.14
CA GLY A 669 -7.95 17.98 -2.86
C GLY A 669 -7.64 18.02 -1.36
N ARG A 670 -6.92 19.05 -0.92
CA ARG A 670 -6.54 19.20 0.50
C ARG A 670 -7.63 19.89 1.33
N VAL A 671 -7.95 19.32 2.49
CA VAL A 671 -8.96 19.86 3.43
C VAL A 671 -8.65 21.27 3.94
N MET A 672 -9.72 22.03 4.19
CA MET A 672 -9.70 23.37 4.78
C MET A 672 -10.87 23.53 5.78
N ALA A 673 -10.55 23.69 7.06
CA ALA A 673 -11.51 23.74 8.17
C ALA A 673 -12.41 24.98 8.12
N ASP A 674 -11.81 26.18 8.00
CA ASP A 674 -12.56 27.44 7.97
C ASP A 674 -13.54 27.48 6.79
N LYS A 675 -13.19 26.86 5.66
CA LYS A 675 -14.05 26.71 4.49
C LYS A 675 -15.17 25.69 4.75
N ALA A 676 -14.87 24.57 5.40
CA ALA A 676 -15.86 23.54 5.75
C ALA A 676 -16.96 24.11 6.66
N ILE A 677 -16.58 24.80 7.74
CA ILE A 677 -17.51 25.36 8.72
C ILE A 677 -18.30 26.54 8.14
N SER A 678 -17.65 27.40 7.34
CA SER A 678 -18.30 28.59 6.77
C SER A 678 -19.17 28.32 5.52
N THR A 679 -19.25 27.07 5.01
CA THR A 679 -19.98 26.82 3.76
C THR A 679 -21.51 26.89 3.93
N PRO A 680 -22.22 27.71 3.12
CA PRO A 680 -23.68 27.80 3.16
C PRO A 680 -24.39 26.69 2.36
N ALA A 681 -23.64 25.80 1.70
CA ALA A 681 -24.16 24.73 0.85
C ALA A 681 -23.14 23.59 0.70
N TYR A 682 -23.65 22.41 0.33
CA TYR A 682 -22.83 21.24 -0.03
C TYR A 682 -23.44 20.51 -1.25
N ALA A 683 -22.65 19.64 -1.88
CA ALA A 683 -22.90 19.04 -3.19
C ALA A 683 -22.42 17.57 -3.23
N TYR A 684 -23.27 16.66 -3.70
CA TYR A 684 -23.02 15.22 -3.65
C TYR A 684 -23.69 14.47 -4.82
N ALA A 685 -23.18 13.29 -5.17
CA ALA A 685 -23.79 12.40 -6.14
C ALA A 685 -25.19 11.94 -5.70
N SER A 686 -26.21 12.24 -6.51
CA SER A 686 -27.64 12.17 -6.10
C SER A 686 -28.21 10.76 -5.93
N LYS A 687 -27.40 9.73 -6.17
CA LYS A 687 -27.70 8.31 -5.96
C LYS A 687 -26.77 7.66 -4.94
N ASP A 688 -25.64 8.32 -4.66
CA ASP A 688 -24.44 7.80 -4.00
C ASP A 688 -23.94 8.87 -3.04
N SER A 689 -24.82 9.30 -2.13
CA SER A 689 -24.56 10.39 -1.17
C SER A 689 -23.57 10.03 -0.07
N ASP A 690 -23.38 8.73 0.14
CA ASP A 690 -22.32 8.09 0.92
C ASP A 690 -20.94 8.33 0.30
N LEU A 691 -20.79 8.08 -1.00
CA LEU A 691 -19.55 8.34 -1.74
C LEU A 691 -19.27 9.84 -1.92
N THR A 692 -20.31 10.68 -2.04
CA THR A 692 -20.25 12.09 -2.48
C THR A 692 -19.77 12.27 -3.93
N SER A 693 -18.69 11.58 -4.32
CA SER A 693 -18.07 11.54 -5.65
C SER A 693 -18.98 10.94 -6.73
N VAL A 694 -18.83 11.41 -7.97
CA VAL A 694 -19.57 10.90 -9.15
C VAL A 694 -18.74 9.83 -9.84
N VAL A 695 -18.96 8.58 -9.44
CA VAL A 695 -18.35 7.40 -10.07
C VAL A 695 -19.18 6.96 -11.28
N PHE A 696 -18.54 6.86 -12.45
CA PHE A 696 -19.06 6.08 -13.58
C PHE A 696 -18.51 4.66 -13.57
N GLY A 697 -17.32 4.45 -12.99
CA GLY A 697 -16.64 3.16 -12.91
C GLY A 697 -15.99 2.77 -14.23
N VAL A 698 -15.78 1.46 -14.41
CA VAL A 698 -15.28 0.88 -15.66
C VAL A 698 -16.32 1.06 -16.76
N VAL A 699 -15.89 1.53 -17.92
CA VAL A 699 -16.75 1.76 -19.08
C VAL A 699 -16.19 1.04 -20.29
N GLU A 700 -16.72 -0.14 -20.57
CA GLU A 700 -16.41 -0.87 -21.81
C GLU A 700 -17.07 -0.17 -23.02
N LEU A 701 -16.30 0.02 -24.09
CA LEU A 701 -16.69 0.79 -25.27
C LEU A 701 -16.80 -0.12 -26.51
N GLU A 702 -18.03 -0.56 -26.79
CA GLU A 702 -18.37 -1.41 -27.95
C GLU A 702 -17.97 -0.78 -29.31
N GLY A 703 -16.79 -1.14 -29.80
CA GLY A 703 -16.29 -0.79 -31.14
C GLY A 703 -16.40 0.70 -31.48
N LYS A 704 -17.11 1.02 -32.57
CA LYS A 704 -17.16 2.39 -33.16
C LYS A 704 -18.38 3.22 -32.68
N LYS A 705 -19.10 2.79 -31.63
CA LYS A 705 -20.31 3.44 -31.08
C LYS A 705 -19.93 4.52 -30.06
N LYS A 706 -20.56 5.70 -30.10
CA LYS A 706 -20.31 6.74 -29.08
C LYS A 706 -21.02 6.43 -27.77
N TYR A 707 -20.25 6.26 -26.69
CA TYR A 707 -20.80 6.08 -25.35
C TYR A 707 -21.34 7.41 -24.79
N LYS A 708 -22.44 7.34 -24.04
CA LYS A 708 -22.99 8.46 -23.29
C LYS A 708 -23.77 8.01 -22.06
N ALA A 709 -23.30 8.39 -20.88
CA ALA A 709 -24.01 8.19 -19.62
C ALA A 709 -24.18 9.52 -18.88
N SER A 710 -25.04 9.54 -17.86
CA SER A 710 -25.19 10.70 -16.99
C SER A 710 -25.40 10.30 -15.53
N ARG A 711 -25.01 11.21 -14.65
CA ARG A 711 -25.24 11.19 -13.21
C ARG A 711 -25.69 12.61 -12.80
N ASP A 712 -26.36 12.73 -11.65
CA ASP A 712 -26.78 14.03 -11.12
C ASP A 712 -25.96 14.35 -9.87
N ILE A 713 -25.40 15.55 -9.76
CA ILE A 713 -24.95 16.13 -8.48
C ILE A 713 -26.12 16.92 -7.90
N THR A 714 -26.50 16.66 -6.65
CA THR A 714 -27.45 17.47 -5.90
C THR A 714 -26.69 18.48 -5.06
N VAL A 715 -27.03 19.76 -5.21
CA VAL A 715 -26.47 20.89 -4.46
C VAL A 715 -27.54 21.40 -3.50
N LYS A 716 -27.31 21.31 -2.19
CA LYS A 716 -28.25 21.71 -1.12
C LYS A 716 -27.74 22.95 -0.39
N ASN A 717 -28.56 23.99 -0.32
CA ASN A 717 -28.29 25.23 0.43
C ASN A 717 -28.91 25.14 1.83
N THR A 718 -28.06 25.10 2.87
CA THR A 718 -28.45 25.07 4.28
C THR A 718 -28.74 26.48 4.83
N SER A 719 -28.17 27.52 4.21
CA SER A 719 -28.23 28.89 4.70
C SER A 719 -29.59 29.58 4.49
N LYS A 720 -29.80 30.66 5.27
CA LYS A 720 -30.99 31.54 5.19
C LYS A 720 -30.97 32.52 4.00
N LYS A 721 -29.97 32.43 3.10
CA LYS A 721 -29.78 33.32 1.94
C LYS A 721 -29.77 32.50 0.64
N THR A 722 -30.27 33.06 -0.47
CA THR A 722 -30.13 32.42 -1.78
C THR A 722 -28.66 32.38 -2.19
N GLN A 723 -28.12 31.18 -2.39
CA GLN A 723 -26.75 31.00 -2.89
C GLN A 723 -26.74 30.92 -4.41
N THR A 724 -25.66 31.37 -5.04
CA THR A 724 -25.43 31.19 -6.48
C THR A 724 -23.97 30.84 -6.73
N TYR A 725 -23.76 29.80 -7.52
CA TYR A 725 -22.45 29.31 -7.91
C TYR A 725 -22.32 29.31 -9.43
N ALA A 726 -21.13 29.61 -9.95
CA ALA A 726 -20.72 29.21 -11.29
C ALA A 726 -20.25 27.74 -11.23
N VAL A 727 -20.54 26.95 -12.26
CA VAL A 727 -20.25 25.51 -12.28
C VAL A 727 -19.39 25.16 -13.49
N LYS A 728 -18.27 24.47 -13.24
CA LYS A 728 -17.26 24.08 -14.23
C LYS A 728 -16.80 22.64 -13.96
N TYR A 729 -16.44 21.89 -15.00
CA TYR A 729 -15.62 20.68 -14.85
C TYR A 729 -14.13 21.05 -15.01
N VAL A 730 -13.29 20.49 -14.16
CA VAL A 730 -11.82 20.64 -14.18
C VAL A 730 -11.22 19.24 -14.25
N PRO A 731 -10.53 18.87 -15.33
CA PRO A 731 -9.83 17.59 -15.39
C PRO A 731 -8.63 17.56 -14.46
N ALA A 732 -8.20 16.36 -14.09
CA ALA A 732 -6.85 16.07 -13.63
C ALA A 732 -6.18 15.14 -14.66
N THR A 733 -6.84 14.02 -14.99
CA THR A 733 -6.40 13.09 -16.03
C THR A 733 -7.31 13.18 -17.26
N GLU A 734 -6.81 13.64 -18.42
CA GLU A 734 -7.59 13.74 -19.67
C GLU A 734 -7.33 12.55 -20.61
N ILE A 735 -8.30 11.62 -20.70
CA ILE A 735 -8.28 10.54 -21.70
C ILE A 735 -8.79 11.08 -23.05
N PRO A 736 -8.03 10.94 -24.15
CA PRO A 736 -8.46 11.35 -25.49
C PRO A 736 -9.84 10.80 -25.87
N GLY A 737 -10.66 11.63 -26.50
CA GLY A 737 -12.01 11.24 -26.92
C GLY A 737 -13.06 11.12 -25.79
N ALA A 738 -12.65 11.01 -24.53
CA ALA A 738 -13.53 11.12 -23.37
C ALA A 738 -13.75 12.60 -23.00
N THR A 739 -14.97 12.95 -22.59
CA THR A 739 -15.33 14.32 -22.17
C THR A 739 -16.43 14.32 -21.12
N TYR A 740 -16.27 15.15 -20.09
CA TYR A 740 -17.35 15.46 -19.15
C TYR A 740 -18.04 16.76 -19.52
N SER A 741 -19.36 16.70 -19.63
CA SER A 741 -20.21 17.83 -19.99
C SER A 741 -21.25 18.10 -18.90
N LEU A 742 -21.55 19.38 -18.65
CA LEU A 742 -22.51 19.81 -17.64
C LEU A 742 -23.74 20.44 -18.31
N ASP A 743 -24.93 20.14 -17.79
CA ASP A 743 -26.19 20.70 -18.33
C ASP A 743 -26.37 22.20 -18.07
N ARG A 744 -25.56 22.78 -17.18
CA ARG A 744 -25.59 24.20 -16.79
C ARG A 744 -24.20 24.67 -16.36
N ARG A 745 -23.94 25.97 -16.56
CA ARG A 745 -22.71 26.67 -16.11
C ARG A 745 -22.91 27.48 -14.83
N SER A 746 -24.10 27.44 -14.24
CA SER A 746 -24.42 28.09 -12.96
C SER A 746 -25.62 27.42 -12.30
N VAL A 747 -25.69 27.52 -10.97
CA VAL A 747 -26.84 27.13 -10.15
C VAL A 747 -27.17 28.24 -9.16
N THR A 748 -28.45 28.56 -9.03
CA THR A 748 -29.00 29.41 -7.98
C THR A 748 -29.90 28.55 -7.10
N VAL A 749 -29.66 28.56 -5.79
CA VAL A 749 -30.30 27.67 -4.82
C VAL A 749 -30.96 28.51 -3.72
N ALA A 750 -32.28 28.46 -3.63
CA ALA A 750 -33.04 29.17 -2.60
C ALA A 750 -32.74 28.63 -1.18
N PRO A 751 -32.99 29.41 -0.11
CA PRO A 751 -32.78 28.97 1.28
C PRO A 751 -33.49 27.65 1.60
N GLY A 752 -32.76 26.69 2.20
CA GLY A 752 -33.31 25.39 2.59
C GLY A 752 -33.84 24.56 1.41
N LYS A 753 -33.28 24.74 0.20
CA LYS A 753 -33.64 23.99 -1.02
C LYS A 753 -32.41 23.34 -1.65
N SER A 754 -32.67 22.43 -2.56
CA SER A 754 -31.65 21.79 -3.40
C SER A 754 -31.97 21.97 -4.88
N THR A 755 -30.94 21.93 -5.71
CA THR A 755 -31.04 21.80 -7.17
C THR A 755 -30.09 20.71 -7.65
N LYS A 756 -30.28 20.24 -8.89
CA LYS A 756 -29.35 19.33 -9.54
C LYS A 756 -28.48 20.02 -10.59
N VAL A 757 -27.26 19.52 -10.76
CA VAL A 757 -26.40 19.67 -11.94
C VAL A 757 -26.28 18.28 -12.56
N LYS A 758 -26.47 18.14 -13.88
CA LYS A 758 -26.26 16.85 -14.55
C LYS A 758 -24.84 16.80 -15.13
N VAL A 759 -24.07 15.81 -14.68
CA VAL A 759 -22.77 15.44 -15.26
C VAL A 759 -23.02 14.37 -16.32
N THR A 760 -22.45 14.56 -17.50
CA THR A 760 -22.63 13.67 -18.64
C THR A 760 -21.27 13.34 -19.24
N LEU A 761 -20.82 12.10 -18.99
CA LEU A 761 -19.69 11.49 -19.70
C LEU A 761 -20.11 11.18 -21.14
N GLN A 762 -19.28 11.57 -22.10
CA GLN A 762 -19.37 11.16 -23.51
C GLN A 762 -18.01 10.67 -23.94
N VAL A 763 -17.94 9.51 -24.60
CA VAL A 763 -16.70 8.98 -25.16
C VAL A 763 -16.87 8.69 -26.65
N ASP A 764 -15.88 9.08 -27.44
CA ASP A 764 -15.77 8.80 -28.87
C ASP A 764 -14.64 7.80 -29.10
N PRO A 765 -14.92 6.48 -29.22
CA PRO A 765 -13.90 5.44 -29.33
C PRO A 765 -12.85 5.69 -30.41
N LYS A 766 -13.25 6.33 -31.52
CA LYS A 766 -12.38 6.70 -32.65
C LYS A 766 -11.30 7.75 -32.31
N ARG A 767 -11.33 8.28 -31.10
CA ARG A 767 -10.37 9.26 -30.56
C ARG A 767 -9.75 8.82 -29.24
N TRP A 768 -10.04 7.61 -28.77
CA TRP A 768 -9.51 7.06 -27.53
C TRP A 768 -8.06 6.59 -27.69
N ALA A 769 -7.29 6.70 -26.61
CA ALA A 769 -5.95 6.16 -26.45
C ALA A 769 -5.73 5.86 -24.96
N LYS A 770 -4.85 4.90 -24.64
CA LYS A 770 -4.57 4.49 -23.26
C LYS A 770 -3.59 5.47 -22.57
N THR A 771 -4.01 6.72 -22.43
CA THR A 771 -3.23 7.78 -21.78
C THR A 771 -3.02 7.45 -20.29
N MET A 772 -1.76 7.52 -19.86
CA MET A 772 -1.34 7.37 -18.47
C MET A 772 -1.71 8.62 -17.65
N ASP A 773 -1.96 8.43 -16.35
CA ASP A 773 -2.12 9.52 -15.38
C ASP A 773 -0.80 10.34 -15.31
N PRO A 774 -0.80 11.68 -15.53
CA PRO A 774 0.46 12.43 -15.68
C PRO A 774 1.36 12.36 -14.45
N THR A 775 0.79 12.13 -13.27
CA THR A 775 1.52 11.99 -12.01
C THR A 775 1.94 10.53 -11.69
N MET A 776 2.04 9.66 -12.69
CA MET A 776 2.54 8.28 -12.58
C MET A 776 3.93 8.13 -13.20
N ASP A 777 4.84 7.47 -12.49
CA ASP A 777 6.04 6.91 -13.11
C ASP A 777 5.68 5.84 -14.14
N ALA A 778 6.26 5.91 -15.34
CA ALA A 778 6.07 4.92 -16.40
C ALA A 778 6.81 3.59 -16.15
N GLN A 779 7.74 3.56 -15.20
CA GLN A 779 8.46 2.34 -14.79
C GLN A 779 8.55 2.26 -13.27
N GLN A 780 8.09 1.15 -12.69
CA GLN A 780 8.24 0.92 -11.25
C GLN A 780 9.51 0.11 -10.97
N SER A 781 10.51 0.84 -10.45
CA SER A 781 11.82 0.33 -10.04
C SER A 781 12.49 -0.58 -11.11
N GLY A 782 12.39 -0.17 -12.38
CA GLY A 782 13.11 -0.73 -13.54
C GLY A 782 12.31 -1.68 -14.44
N LEU A 783 11.00 -1.88 -14.18
CA LEU A 783 10.09 -2.62 -15.05
C LEU A 783 9.03 -1.68 -15.62
N ASP A 784 8.64 -1.88 -16.88
CA ASP A 784 7.54 -1.13 -17.50
C ASP A 784 6.22 -1.45 -16.80
N ARG A 785 5.60 -0.38 -16.28
CA ARG A 785 4.40 -0.39 -15.45
C ARG A 785 3.16 -0.76 -16.27
N ALA A 786 2.21 -1.50 -15.72
CA ALA A 786 0.85 -1.55 -16.28
C ALA A 786 -0.02 -0.45 -15.64
N TRP A 787 -0.84 0.24 -16.45
CA TRP A 787 -1.71 1.33 -15.96
C TRP A 787 -3.14 1.23 -16.50
N LEU A 788 -4.02 2.05 -15.93
CA LEU A 788 -5.40 2.27 -16.34
C LEU A 788 -5.55 3.59 -17.10
N ALA A 789 -6.48 3.63 -18.06
CA ALA A 789 -6.88 4.86 -18.74
C ALA A 789 -8.02 5.55 -17.98
N ASP A 790 -7.74 6.09 -16.80
CA ASP A 790 -8.75 6.76 -15.96
C ASP A 790 -8.99 8.22 -16.38
N ALA A 791 -10.24 8.58 -16.68
CA ALA A 791 -10.67 9.92 -17.04
C ALA A 791 -11.17 10.65 -15.79
N THR A 792 -10.29 11.37 -15.11
CA THR A 792 -10.55 11.93 -13.77
C THR A 792 -10.61 13.45 -13.70
N GLY A 793 -11.33 13.97 -12.70
CA GLY A 793 -11.30 15.39 -12.37
C GLY A 793 -12.27 15.78 -11.25
N ARG A 794 -12.61 17.08 -11.16
CA ARG A 794 -13.59 17.63 -10.21
C ARG A 794 -14.63 18.49 -10.93
N VAL A 795 -15.89 18.43 -10.49
CA VAL A 795 -16.87 19.49 -10.75
C VAL A 795 -16.73 20.53 -9.66
N GLU A 796 -16.34 21.74 -10.06
CA GLU A 796 -16.20 22.89 -9.17
C GLU A 796 -17.45 23.77 -9.22
N LEU A 797 -17.94 24.14 -8.04
CA LEU A 797 -18.97 25.14 -7.83
C LEU A 797 -18.32 26.33 -7.12
N THR A 798 -18.04 27.40 -7.86
CA THR A 798 -17.33 28.59 -7.37
C THR A 798 -18.30 29.73 -7.08
N SER A 799 -18.04 30.51 -6.04
CA SER A 799 -18.85 31.68 -5.66
C SER A 799 -17.98 32.88 -5.29
N LYS A 800 -18.58 34.08 -5.25
CA LYS A 800 -17.95 35.31 -4.74
C LYS A 800 -18.29 35.59 -3.27
N SER A 801 -19.16 34.77 -2.66
CA SER A 801 -19.71 34.99 -1.32
C SER A 801 -19.85 33.71 -0.50
N ALA A 802 -19.20 32.64 -0.92
CA ALA A 802 -19.18 31.32 -0.29
C ALA A 802 -17.91 30.57 -0.73
N PRO A 803 -17.42 29.59 0.04
CA PRO A 803 -16.35 28.68 -0.38
C PRO A 803 -16.65 27.98 -1.71
N THR A 804 -15.59 27.55 -2.41
CA THR A 804 -15.70 26.63 -3.55
C THR A 804 -16.14 25.26 -3.04
N LEU A 805 -17.04 24.59 -3.77
CA LEU A 805 -17.38 23.19 -3.57
C LEU A 805 -16.80 22.33 -4.70
N ARG A 806 -16.13 21.23 -4.37
CA ARG A 806 -15.64 20.22 -5.31
C ARG A 806 -16.42 18.91 -5.17
N VAL A 807 -16.78 18.31 -6.30
CA VAL A 807 -17.26 16.93 -6.35
C VAL A 807 -16.37 16.15 -7.31
N PRO A 808 -15.59 15.15 -6.85
CA PRO A 808 -14.78 14.32 -7.74
C PRO A 808 -15.62 13.61 -8.79
N VAL A 809 -15.04 13.36 -9.96
CA VAL A 809 -15.64 12.59 -11.06
C VAL A 809 -14.59 11.64 -11.63
N GLN A 810 -14.99 10.39 -11.84
CA GLN A 810 -14.10 9.31 -12.27
C GLN A 810 -14.81 8.38 -13.26
N ALA A 811 -14.06 7.85 -14.23
CA ALA A 811 -14.47 6.77 -15.11
C ALA A 811 -13.23 6.13 -15.74
N ALA A 812 -13.15 4.79 -15.80
CA ALA A 812 -12.12 4.08 -16.53
C ALA A 812 -12.66 3.57 -17.89
N PRO A 813 -12.71 4.41 -18.95
CA PRO A 813 -13.11 3.97 -20.28
C PRO A 813 -12.06 3.07 -20.93
N LYS A 814 -12.43 1.85 -21.31
CA LYS A 814 -11.59 0.96 -22.14
C LYS A 814 -12.30 0.53 -23.42
N LEU A 815 -11.55 0.43 -24.51
CA LEU A 815 -12.04 -0.15 -25.75
C LEU A 815 -12.24 -1.65 -25.59
N VAL A 816 -13.32 -2.18 -26.16
CA VAL A 816 -13.54 -3.62 -26.27
C VAL A 816 -13.81 -4.03 -27.72
N ALA A 817 -13.33 -5.22 -28.05
CA ALA A 817 -13.45 -5.87 -29.34
C ALA A 817 -14.69 -6.81 -29.39
N ASP A 818 -15.08 -7.17 -30.60
CA ASP A 818 -16.01 -8.27 -30.92
C ASP A 818 -15.28 -9.23 -31.88
N MET A 819 -14.20 -9.87 -31.40
CA MET A 819 -13.37 -10.80 -32.17
C MET A 819 -13.81 -12.24 -31.98
N SER A 820 -13.80 -13.01 -33.08
CA SER A 820 -14.21 -14.41 -33.11
C SER A 820 -13.41 -15.21 -34.14
N ALA A 821 -13.04 -16.46 -33.82
CA ALA A 821 -12.39 -17.33 -34.80
C ALA A 821 -13.36 -18.34 -35.45
N LYS A 822 -13.06 -18.77 -36.68
CA LYS A 822 -13.81 -19.79 -37.42
C LYS A 822 -12.88 -20.71 -38.21
N VAL A 823 -13.01 -22.03 -38.03
CA VAL A 823 -12.16 -23.05 -38.68
C VAL A 823 -12.43 -23.12 -40.19
N LYS A 824 -11.37 -22.95 -40.99
CA LYS A 824 -11.35 -23.15 -42.45
C LYS A 824 -10.51 -24.38 -42.80
N LYS A 825 -10.94 -25.13 -43.83
CA LYS A 825 -10.24 -26.30 -44.39
C LYS A 825 -9.58 -25.91 -45.70
N VAL A 826 -8.25 -25.82 -45.72
CA VAL A 826 -7.45 -25.33 -46.85
C VAL A 826 -6.90 -26.49 -47.68
N LYS A 827 -7.10 -26.40 -49.00
CA LYS A 827 -6.77 -27.45 -49.97
C LYS A 827 -5.35 -27.30 -50.50
N ASN A 828 -4.39 -27.89 -49.80
CA ASN A 828 -3.08 -28.18 -50.40
C ASN A 828 -3.16 -29.39 -51.36
N GLY A 829 -2.14 -29.54 -52.19
CA GLY A 829 -2.16 -30.41 -53.37
C GLY A 829 -2.26 -31.91 -53.08
N LYS A 830 -3.41 -32.51 -53.41
CA LYS A 830 -3.72 -33.96 -53.44
C LYS A 830 -3.61 -34.77 -52.14
N HIS A 831 -2.74 -34.44 -51.19
CA HIS A 831 -2.59 -35.21 -49.94
C HIS A 831 -2.54 -34.29 -48.71
N ASP A 832 -3.44 -34.57 -47.77
CA ASP A 832 -3.79 -33.82 -46.57
C ASP A 832 -4.29 -32.37 -46.79
N SER A 833 -5.20 -31.93 -45.92
CA SER A 833 -5.77 -30.57 -45.92
C SER A 833 -5.29 -29.85 -44.67
N ALA A 834 -4.75 -28.64 -44.85
CA ALA A 834 -4.40 -27.78 -43.73
C ALA A 834 -5.66 -27.24 -43.06
N LEU A 835 -5.55 -26.90 -41.78
CA LEU A 835 -6.57 -26.20 -41.02
C LEU A 835 -6.03 -24.82 -40.66
N GLU A 836 -6.86 -23.80 -40.82
CA GLU A 836 -6.58 -22.42 -40.42
C GLU A 836 -7.76 -21.95 -39.58
N LEU A 837 -7.50 -21.25 -38.49
CA LEU A 837 -8.53 -20.41 -37.87
C LEU A 837 -8.49 -19.05 -38.57
N SER A 838 -9.62 -18.62 -39.12
CA SER A 838 -9.77 -17.23 -39.56
C SER A 838 -10.30 -16.43 -38.39
N LEU A 839 -9.57 -15.41 -37.98
CA LEU A 839 -10.06 -14.41 -37.04
C LEU A 839 -10.98 -13.45 -37.82
N LYS A 840 -12.06 -13.00 -37.17
CA LYS A 840 -13.10 -12.13 -37.75
C LYS A 840 -13.86 -11.36 -36.67
N GLY A 841 -13.94 -10.04 -36.81
CA GLY A 841 -14.62 -9.18 -35.82
C GLY A 841 -14.48 -7.68 -36.06
N ASP A 842 -14.96 -6.89 -35.08
CA ASP A 842 -14.55 -5.50 -34.89
C ASP A 842 -13.36 -5.51 -33.90
N ASP A 843 -12.14 -5.31 -34.39
CA ASP A 843 -10.93 -5.26 -33.56
C ASP A 843 -10.72 -3.90 -32.87
N VAL A 844 -9.84 -3.90 -31.87
CA VAL A 844 -9.25 -2.70 -31.29
C VAL A 844 -7.91 -2.44 -31.96
N ILE A 845 -7.71 -1.21 -32.45
CA ILE A 845 -6.40 -0.62 -32.75
C ILE A 845 -6.52 0.87 -32.38
N ALA A 846 -5.77 1.33 -31.37
CA ALA A 846 -5.86 2.67 -30.80
C ALA A 846 -4.53 3.16 -30.22
N GLY A 847 -4.43 4.47 -29.96
CA GLY A 847 -3.22 5.10 -29.41
C GLY A 847 -1.99 5.05 -30.32
N GLN A 848 -0.85 5.50 -29.78
CA GLN A 848 0.48 5.47 -30.42
C GLN A 848 1.59 5.40 -29.37
N GLY A 849 2.72 4.76 -29.70
CA GLY A 849 3.84 4.59 -28.77
C GLY A 849 3.41 3.83 -27.52
N PRO A 850 3.83 4.23 -26.30
CA PRO A 850 3.39 3.58 -25.05
C PRO A 850 1.87 3.54 -24.85
N SER A 851 1.11 4.46 -25.45
CA SER A 851 -0.36 4.48 -25.35
C SER A 851 -1.07 3.53 -26.32
N GLN A 852 -0.32 2.76 -27.11
CA GLN A 852 -0.86 1.91 -28.18
C GLN A 852 -1.51 0.65 -27.62
N VAL A 853 -2.76 0.42 -28.03
CA VAL A 853 -3.55 -0.77 -27.69
C VAL A 853 -4.03 -1.41 -28.97
N PHE A 854 -3.97 -2.73 -29.05
CA PHE A 854 -4.57 -3.49 -30.15
C PHE A 854 -4.99 -4.87 -29.66
N SER A 855 -5.99 -5.46 -30.33
CA SER A 855 -6.53 -6.76 -29.90
C SER A 855 -5.47 -7.87 -29.88
N LEU A 856 -5.46 -8.61 -28.77
CA LEU A 856 -4.53 -9.70 -28.47
C LEU A 856 -5.31 -10.93 -28.01
N MET A 857 -4.81 -12.12 -28.34
CA MET A 857 -5.37 -13.39 -27.92
C MET A 857 -4.34 -14.43 -27.49
N GLY A 858 -4.76 -15.32 -26.60
CA GLY A 858 -4.13 -16.63 -26.40
C GLY A 858 -4.89 -17.73 -27.16
N ALA A 859 -4.18 -18.77 -27.62
CA ALA A 859 -4.79 -19.93 -28.30
C ALA A 859 -4.24 -21.26 -27.74
N PHE A 860 -5.16 -22.17 -27.39
CA PHE A 860 -4.88 -23.34 -26.56
C PHE A 860 -5.63 -24.58 -27.03
N GLU A 861 -5.06 -25.76 -26.77
CA GLU A 861 -5.84 -27.00 -26.74
C GLU A 861 -6.76 -26.95 -25.49
N LEU A 862 -8.07 -27.10 -25.67
CA LEU A 862 -9.00 -27.10 -24.54
C LEU A 862 -8.76 -28.34 -23.67
N GLY A 863 -8.36 -28.11 -22.42
CA GLY A 863 -8.18 -29.15 -21.42
C GLY A 863 -9.48 -29.46 -20.67
N ALA A 864 -10.06 -28.43 -20.06
CA ALA A 864 -11.24 -28.54 -19.20
C ALA A 864 -12.26 -27.43 -19.46
N SER A 865 -13.47 -27.63 -18.97
CA SER A 865 -14.52 -26.61 -18.92
C SER A 865 -15.41 -26.91 -17.74
N SER A 866 -15.51 -25.97 -16.81
CA SER A 866 -16.36 -26.13 -15.63
C SER A 866 -17.74 -25.53 -15.86
N LYS A 867 -18.67 -25.88 -14.97
CA LYS A 867 -20.05 -25.40 -14.98
C LYS A 867 -20.16 -24.30 -13.94
N ARG A 868 -20.62 -23.12 -14.37
CA ARG A 868 -20.91 -21.97 -13.51
C ARG A 868 -21.46 -22.41 -12.15
N GLY A 869 -20.73 -22.10 -11.08
CA GLY A 869 -21.07 -22.44 -9.72
C GLY A 869 -22.43 -21.86 -9.28
N PRO A 870 -22.96 -22.29 -8.13
CA PRO A 870 -24.29 -21.91 -7.66
C PRO A 870 -24.48 -20.39 -7.61
N SER A 871 -25.73 -19.91 -7.72
CA SER A 871 -26.03 -18.47 -7.70
C SER A 871 -25.73 -17.79 -6.37
N SER A 872 -25.37 -18.53 -5.32
CA SER A 872 -24.83 -17.99 -4.08
C SER A 872 -23.48 -17.28 -4.28
N LEU A 873 -22.67 -17.69 -5.26
CA LEU A 873 -21.42 -17.00 -5.59
C LEU A 873 -21.68 -15.60 -6.20
N ASP A 874 -22.87 -15.34 -6.77
CA ASP A 874 -23.24 -14.00 -7.27
C ASP A 874 -23.44 -12.98 -6.13
N ALA A 875 -23.40 -13.40 -4.86
CA ALA A 875 -23.50 -12.53 -3.68
C ALA A 875 -22.12 -12.17 -3.07
N ILE A 876 -21.03 -12.73 -3.58
CA ILE A 876 -19.65 -12.46 -3.12
C ILE A 876 -18.81 -12.17 -4.37
N PRO A 877 -18.56 -10.90 -4.75
CA PRO A 877 -17.91 -10.57 -6.02
C PRO A 877 -16.56 -11.28 -6.24
N GLY A 878 -15.68 -11.28 -5.23
CA GLY A 878 -14.41 -12.02 -5.25
C GLY A 878 -14.53 -13.54 -5.35
N ALA A 879 -15.72 -14.11 -5.13
CA ALA A 879 -15.99 -15.54 -5.33
C ALA A 879 -16.47 -15.84 -6.76
N ARG A 880 -17.34 -15.01 -7.35
CA ARG A 880 -17.78 -15.23 -8.75
C ARG A 880 -16.69 -14.89 -9.76
N SER A 881 -15.81 -13.93 -9.47
CA SER A 881 -14.64 -13.63 -10.33
C SER A 881 -13.70 -14.83 -10.48
N MET A 882 -13.71 -15.75 -9.51
CA MET A 882 -12.88 -16.96 -9.46
C MET A 882 -13.61 -18.26 -9.90
N ASP A 883 -14.90 -18.20 -10.22
CA ASP A 883 -15.68 -19.34 -10.72
C ASP A 883 -15.19 -19.74 -12.14
N LEU A 884 -14.43 -20.84 -12.26
CA LEU A 884 -13.74 -21.23 -13.51
C LEU A 884 -14.72 -21.53 -14.65
N GLN A 885 -14.40 -21.06 -15.85
CA GLN A 885 -15.19 -21.25 -17.07
C GLN A 885 -14.52 -22.27 -18.00
N HIS A 886 -13.37 -21.93 -18.58
CA HIS A 886 -12.60 -22.78 -19.48
C HIS A 886 -11.10 -22.72 -19.17
N VAL A 887 -10.44 -23.86 -19.35
CA VAL A 887 -8.99 -24.01 -19.14
C VAL A 887 -8.37 -24.78 -20.31
N GLY A 888 -7.23 -24.32 -20.81
CA GLY A 888 -6.50 -24.95 -21.91
C GLY A 888 -4.99 -24.78 -21.82
N ALA A 889 -4.24 -25.58 -22.60
CA ALA A 889 -2.79 -25.55 -22.65
C ALA A 889 -2.26 -25.32 -24.07
N SER A 890 -1.17 -24.57 -24.20
CA SER A 890 -0.40 -24.43 -25.45
C SER A 890 1.09 -24.47 -25.16
N THR A 891 1.91 -24.54 -26.21
CA THR A 891 3.36 -24.69 -26.06
C THR A 891 4.12 -24.13 -27.27
N THR A 892 5.31 -23.61 -27.02
CA THR A 892 6.22 -23.10 -28.06
C THR A 892 7.27 -24.12 -28.51
N ALA A 893 7.49 -25.21 -27.74
CA ALA A 893 8.53 -26.19 -27.99
C ALA A 893 8.54 -26.86 -29.38
N PRO A 894 7.42 -27.08 -30.09
CA PRO A 894 7.44 -27.54 -31.49
C PRO A 894 8.18 -26.61 -32.47
N ARG A 895 8.49 -25.36 -32.06
CA ARG A 895 9.27 -24.38 -32.82
C ARG A 895 10.55 -23.94 -32.11
N THR A 896 10.55 -23.86 -30.78
CA THR A 896 11.72 -23.41 -29.98
C THR A 896 12.63 -24.54 -29.50
N GLY A 897 12.14 -25.79 -29.43
CA GLY A 897 12.72 -26.86 -28.62
C GLY A 897 12.31 -26.75 -27.14
N VAL A 898 12.44 -27.85 -26.38
CA VAL A 898 11.97 -27.93 -24.97
C VAL A 898 12.81 -27.07 -24.02
N ALA A 899 14.14 -27.08 -24.17
CA ALA A 899 15.03 -26.27 -23.32
C ALA A 899 14.80 -24.75 -23.45
N ASP A 900 14.16 -24.34 -24.53
CA ASP A 900 13.90 -22.96 -24.94
C ASP A 900 12.39 -22.65 -24.99
N GLY A 901 11.54 -23.59 -24.55
CA GLY A 901 10.10 -23.53 -24.73
C GLY A 901 9.31 -23.17 -23.48
N LEU A 902 8.09 -22.68 -23.70
CA LEU A 902 7.08 -22.45 -22.68
C LEU A 902 5.96 -23.48 -22.76
N LEU A 903 5.38 -23.78 -21.61
CA LEU A 903 3.97 -24.16 -21.43
C LEU A 903 3.18 -22.87 -21.18
N ASN A 904 2.03 -22.68 -21.83
CA ASN A 904 1.11 -21.59 -21.48
C ASN A 904 -0.23 -22.20 -21.07
N ILE A 905 -0.71 -21.90 -19.88
CA ILE A 905 -2.04 -22.31 -19.40
C ILE A 905 -2.99 -21.12 -19.51
N GLY A 906 -3.96 -21.21 -20.42
CA GLY A 906 -5.01 -20.22 -20.57
C GLY A 906 -6.19 -20.52 -19.64
N ILE A 907 -6.56 -19.55 -18.81
CA ILE A 907 -7.64 -19.63 -17.82
C ILE A 907 -8.69 -18.56 -18.13
N SER A 908 -9.96 -18.90 -17.90
CA SER A 908 -11.10 -17.97 -17.96
C SER A 908 -12.09 -18.28 -16.83
N THR A 909 -12.79 -17.26 -16.33
CA THR A 909 -13.80 -17.36 -15.25
C THR A 909 -15.12 -16.70 -15.64
N TYR A 910 -16.18 -16.91 -14.85
CA TYR A 910 -17.54 -16.44 -15.14
C TYR A 910 -17.84 -14.97 -14.76
N ALA A 911 -16.87 -14.21 -14.22
CA ALA A 911 -16.96 -12.74 -14.04
C ALA A 911 -15.56 -12.11 -13.94
N ASN A 912 -15.48 -10.79 -14.11
CA ASN A 912 -14.21 -10.07 -14.04
C ASN A 912 -13.68 -9.97 -12.60
N TRP A 913 -12.35 -9.97 -12.45
CA TRP A 913 -11.61 -9.46 -11.29
C TRP A 913 -11.08 -8.05 -11.60
N ALA A 914 -10.75 -7.25 -10.59
CA ALA A 914 -10.12 -5.93 -10.77
C ALA A 914 -8.66 -6.06 -11.22
N HIS A 915 -7.88 -6.87 -10.52
CA HIS A 915 -6.51 -7.33 -10.82
C HIS A 915 -6.30 -8.72 -10.14
N LEU A 916 -5.13 -9.36 -10.27
CA LEU A 916 -4.87 -10.71 -9.69
C LEU A 916 -4.00 -10.68 -8.41
N ALA A 917 -4.14 -9.61 -7.64
CA ALA A 917 -3.76 -9.53 -6.22
C ALA A 917 -4.99 -9.14 -5.38
N GLY A 918 -4.80 -8.84 -4.09
CA GLY A 918 -5.91 -8.41 -3.22
C GLY A 918 -6.96 -9.49 -2.90
N GLY A 919 -6.51 -10.73 -2.69
CA GLY A 919 -7.36 -11.79 -2.14
C GLY A 919 -8.14 -12.64 -3.13
N THR A 920 -7.75 -12.63 -4.40
CA THR A 920 -8.08 -13.68 -5.38
C THR A 920 -6.81 -14.29 -5.99
N GLU A 921 -6.85 -15.58 -6.32
CA GLU A 921 -5.67 -16.36 -6.69
C GLU A 921 -6.03 -17.54 -7.62
N LEU A 922 -5.25 -17.75 -8.68
CA LEU A 922 -5.39 -18.86 -9.63
C LEU A 922 -4.18 -19.79 -9.54
N ASP A 923 -4.39 -21.07 -9.22
CA ASP A 923 -3.34 -22.10 -9.14
C ASP A 923 -3.38 -23.04 -10.36
N VAL A 924 -2.20 -23.46 -10.81
CA VAL A 924 -1.97 -24.53 -11.79
C VAL A 924 -1.04 -25.55 -11.14
N GLU A 925 -1.58 -26.69 -10.72
CA GLU A 925 -0.77 -27.85 -10.35
C GLU A 925 -0.29 -28.59 -11.61
N ILE A 926 0.97 -29.04 -11.61
CA ILE A 926 1.60 -29.71 -12.74
C ILE A 926 2.29 -31.00 -12.25
N ASP A 927 1.85 -32.13 -12.80
CA ASP A 927 2.44 -33.45 -12.67
C ASP A 927 3.26 -33.74 -13.95
N THR A 928 4.58 -33.84 -13.79
CA THR A 928 5.53 -34.09 -14.88
C THR A 928 5.92 -35.56 -15.01
N ASN A 929 5.67 -36.36 -13.98
CA ASN A 929 6.13 -37.75 -13.89
C ASN A 929 5.00 -38.77 -14.18
N ASN A 930 3.74 -38.33 -14.13
CA ASN A 930 2.48 -39.04 -14.33
C ASN A 930 2.10 -40.08 -13.24
N ASP A 931 2.52 -39.89 -11.99
CA ASP A 931 2.04 -40.69 -10.84
C ASP A 931 0.69 -40.23 -10.27
N GLY A 932 0.27 -38.99 -10.56
CA GLY A 932 -1.00 -38.40 -10.13
C GLY A 932 -0.92 -37.49 -8.90
N GLU A 933 0.29 -37.23 -8.36
CA GLU A 933 0.56 -36.14 -7.43
C GLU A 933 1.25 -34.97 -8.18
N ALA A 934 1.13 -33.75 -7.68
CA ALA A 934 1.72 -32.58 -8.32
C ALA A 934 3.23 -32.48 -8.02
N ASP A 935 4.08 -32.42 -9.05
CA ASP A 935 5.51 -32.13 -8.93
C ASP A 935 5.75 -30.62 -8.70
N PHE A 936 4.93 -29.77 -9.34
CA PHE A 936 5.03 -28.31 -9.30
C PHE A 936 3.66 -27.63 -9.12
N VAL A 937 3.66 -26.37 -8.68
CA VAL A 937 2.50 -25.47 -8.75
C VAL A 937 2.91 -24.10 -9.29
N SER A 938 2.14 -23.54 -10.22
CA SER A 938 2.28 -22.17 -10.73
C SER A 938 1.04 -21.37 -10.36
N PHE A 939 1.17 -20.21 -9.73
CA PHE A 939 0.00 -19.42 -9.34
C PHE A 939 0.23 -17.91 -9.50
N THR A 940 -0.85 -17.14 -9.48
CA THR A 940 -0.84 -15.67 -9.61
C THR A 940 -0.34 -14.97 -8.35
N THR A 941 0.53 -13.98 -8.48
CA THR A 941 1.08 -13.20 -7.36
C THR A 941 1.49 -11.80 -7.82
N ALA A 942 1.54 -10.83 -6.90
CA ALA A 942 2.16 -9.53 -7.14
C ALA A 942 3.49 -9.39 -6.37
N ILE A 943 4.20 -8.30 -6.60
CA ILE A 943 5.32 -7.85 -5.76
C ILE A 943 4.98 -6.45 -5.27
N ASP A 944 5.32 -6.15 -4.02
CA ASP A 944 5.21 -4.81 -3.45
C ASP A 944 5.83 -3.75 -4.40
N GLU A 945 5.27 -2.54 -4.41
CA GLU A 945 5.73 -1.39 -5.21
C GLU A 945 5.56 -1.49 -6.75
N ILE A 946 4.95 -2.55 -7.33
CA ILE A 946 4.73 -2.65 -8.80
C ILE A 946 3.28 -2.97 -9.22
N ASP A 947 2.80 -2.32 -10.29
CA ASP A 947 1.58 -2.67 -11.02
C ASP A 947 1.89 -3.74 -12.08
N LEU A 948 2.18 -4.97 -11.65
CA LEU A 948 2.29 -6.15 -12.53
C LEU A 948 1.79 -7.41 -11.84
N ASP A 949 0.76 -8.04 -12.40
CA ASP A 949 0.37 -9.40 -12.05
C ASP A 949 1.41 -10.40 -12.59
N LEU A 950 1.97 -11.25 -11.74
CA LEU A 950 3.00 -12.24 -12.06
C LEU A 950 2.51 -13.67 -11.79
N VAL A 951 3.30 -14.65 -12.24
CA VAL A 951 3.04 -16.08 -12.19
C VAL A 951 4.26 -16.78 -11.61
N ALA A 952 4.22 -17.14 -10.33
CA ALA A 952 5.34 -17.81 -9.66
C ALA A 952 5.15 -19.32 -9.69
N THR A 953 6.16 -20.05 -10.16
CA THR A 953 6.16 -21.53 -10.18
C THR A 953 7.07 -22.07 -9.10
N PHE A 954 6.59 -23.01 -8.30
CA PHE A 954 7.33 -23.69 -7.23
C PHE A 954 7.37 -25.20 -7.48
N ASP A 955 8.53 -25.80 -7.20
CA ASP A 955 8.72 -27.24 -7.05
C ASP A 955 8.13 -27.65 -5.68
N LEU A 956 7.13 -28.52 -5.67
CA LEU A 956 6.38 -28.93 -4.47
C LEU A 956 7.16 -29.91 -3.57
N LYS A 957 8.32 -30.38 -4.02
CA LYS A 957 9.19 -31.34 -3.35
C LYS A 957 10.44 -30.69 -2.76
N THR A 958 11.04 -29.70 -3.43
CA THR A 958 12.12 -28.86 -2.86
C THR A 958 11.61 -27.63 -2.12
N LEU A 959 10.37 -27.21 -2.41
CA LEU A 959 9.73 -25.98 -1.94
C LEU A 959 10.41 -24.69 -2.44
N GLN A 960 11.30 -24.80 -3.42
CA GLN A 960 11.93 -23.67 -4.08
C GLN A 960 11.05 -23.20 -5.24
N GLN A 961 11.04 -21.88 -5.46
CA GLN A 961 10.53 -21.32 -6.70
C GLN A 961 11.49 -21.71 -7.84
N VAL A 962 10.95 -22.03 -9.01
CA VAL A 962 11.67 -22.52 -10.19
C VAL A 962 11.33 -21.76 -11.47
N ASP A 963 10.28 -20.93 -11.47
CA ASP A 963 10.04 -19.91 -12.49
C ASP A 963 9.30 -18.70 -11.90
N LEU A 964 9.42 -17.55 -12.55
CA LEU A 964 8.52 -16.41 -12.37
C LEU A 964 8.33 -15.77 -13.74
N GLN A 965 7.09 -15.48 -14.14
CA GLN A 965 6.80 -14.82 -15.42
C GLN A 965 5.72 -13.75 -15.21
N PRO A 966 5.61 -12.70 -16.04
CA PRO A 966 4.43 -11.85 -16.03
C PRO A 966 3.20 -12.61 -16.53
N VAL A 967 2.02 -12.32 -15.98
CA VAL A 967 0.74 -12.78 -16.55
C VAL A 967 0.66 -12.32 -18.00
N ASN A 968 0.15 -13.18 -18.88
CA ASN A 968 0.10 -12.98 -20.33
C ASN A 968 1.47 -12.94 -21.05
N GLY A 969 2.61 -13.04 -20.35
CA GLY A 969 3.94 -13.24 -20.94
C GLY A 969 4.62 -11.99 -21.53
N VAL A 970 4.17 -10.80 -21.14
CA VAL A 970 4.70 -9.48 -21.53
C VAL A 970 4.66 -8.52 -20.33
N LEU A 971 5.44 -7.44 -20.37
CA LEU A 971 5.42 -6.41 -19.31
C LEU A 971 4.34 -5.34 -19.62
N GLY A 972 4.25 -4.32 -18.76
CA GLY A 972 3.21 -3.28 -18.86
C GLY A 972 3.34 -2.34 -20.06
N ASP A 973 4.45 -2.42 -20.81
CA ASP A 973 4.62 -1.76 -22.11
C ASP A 973 3.67 -2.31 -23.20
N VAL A 974 3.09 -3.50 -22.97
CA VAL A 974 2.08 -4.11 -23.84
C VAL A 974 0.75 -4.23 -23.09
N ASP A 975 -0.26 -3.48 -23.53
CA ASP A 975 -1.60 -3.63 -22.96
C ASP A 975 -2.19 -5.00 -23.27
N THR A 976 -2.35 -5.84 -22.24
CA THR A 976 -3.02 -7.15 -22.35
C THR A 976 -4.42 -7.17 -21.73
N ASN A 977 -4.95 -6.00 -21.36
CA ASN A 977 -6.23 -5.87 -20.64
C ASN A 977 -6.22 -6.72 -19.35
N SER A 978 -5.16 -6.59 -18.53
CA SER A 978 -4.99 -7.29 -17.25
C SER A 978 -5.96 -6.83 -16.15
N PHE A 979 -6.37 -5.55 -16.21
CA PHE A 979 -7.34 -4.97 -15.28
C PHE A 979 -8.79 -5.14 -15.77
N ASP A 980 -9.72 -5.30 -14.83
CA ASP A 980 -11.16 -5.51 -15.07
C ASP A 980 -11.45 -6.61 -16.10
N THR A 981 -10.83 -7.78 -15.93
CA THR A 981 -10.87 -8.89 -16.91
C THR A 981 -11.23 -10.21 -16.25
N ASN A 982 -11.59 -11.21 -17.07
CA ASN A 982 -11.96 -12.56 -16.63
C ASN A 982 -11.12 -13.64 -17.34
N THR A 983 -9.97 -13.26 -17.89
CA THR A 983 -9.05 -14.14 -18.62
C THR A 983 -7.60 -13.86 -18.25
N ALA A 984 -6.84 -14.91 -17.95
CA ALA A 984 -5.41 -14.85 -17.68
C ALA A 984 -4.69 -15.97 -18.43
N ILE A 985 -3.44 -15.72 -18.81
CA ILE A 985 -2.55 -16.75 -19.36
C ILE A 985 -1.34 -16.86 -18.44
N LEU A 986 -1.08 -18.07 -17.95
CA LEU A 986 0.00 -18.40 -17.04
C LEU A 986 1.12 -19.13 -17.85
N PRO A 987 2.14 -18.40 -18.32
CA PRO A 987 3.33 -18.99 -18.96
C PRO A 987 4.27 -19.61 -17.90
N VAL A 988 4.89 -20.73 -18.27
CA VAL A 988 5.88 -21.46 -17.45
C VAL A 988 6.97 -22.03 -18.34
N SER A 989 8.23 -21.83 -17.98
CA SER A 989 9.41 -22.40 -18.62
C SER A 989 9.41 -23.93 -18.54
N LEU A 990 9.49 -24.61 -19.69
CA LEU A 990 9.60 -26.08 -19.70
C LEU A 990 10.92 -26.56 -19.08
N ALA A 991 11.96 -25.73 -19.12
CA ALA A 991 13.24 -26.01 -18.47
C ALA A 991 13.15 -25.91 -16.93
N ALA A 992 12.32 -25.00 -16.40
CA ALA A 992 12.03 -24.91 -14.97
C ALA A 992 11.32 -26.17 -14.44
N LEU A 993 10.40 -26.72 -15.24
CA LEU A 993 9.71 -27.99 -14.98
C LEU A 993 10.59 -29.24 -15.18
N GLY A 994 11.90 -29.07 -15.46
CA GLY A 994 12.84 -30.16 -15.68
C GLY A 994 12.57 -31.02 -16.92
N LEU A 995 11.70 -30.57 -17.83
CA LEU A 995 11.26 -31.33 -19.00
C LEU A 995 12.37 -31.40 -20.06
N THR A 996 12.29 -32.42 -20.92
CA THR A 996 13.27 -32.63 -22.00
C THR A 996 12.59 -33.20 -23.25
N GLU A 997 13.30 -33.24 -24.37
CA GLU A 997 12.85 -33.94 -25.61
C GLU A 997 12.51 -35.44 -25.41
N LYS A 998 12.80 -36.01 -24.23
CA LYS A 998 12.47 -37.40 -23.85
C LYS A 998 11.39 -37.50 -22.76
N SER A 999 10.99 -36.39 -22.17
CA SER A 999 9.98 -36.30 -21.10
C SER A 999 9.06 -35.13 -21.43
N SER A 1000 8.00 -35.42 -22.19
CA SER A 1000 7.12 -34.40 -22.78
C SER A 1000 5.62 -34.58 -22.51
N ASP A 1001 5.20 -35.71 -21.92
CA ASP A 1001 3.83 -35.91 -21.44
C ASP A 1001 3.68 -35.38 -20.01
N ILE A 1002 2.75 -34.45 -19.78
CA ILE A 1002 2.42 -33.90 -18.47
C ILE A 1002 0.92 -34.08 -18.17
N SER A 1003 0.57 -34.04 -16.88
CA SER A 1003 -0.79 -33.79 -16.44
C SER A 1003 -0.83 -32.45 -15.70
N TYR A 1004 -1.91 -31.68 -15.85
CA TYR A 1004 -2.08 -30.42 -15.11
C TYR A 1004 -3.50 -30.25 -14.59
N ARG A 1005 -3.67 -29.51 -13.50
CA ARG A 1005 -4.96 -29.20 -12.86
C ARG A 1005 -4.98 -27.72 -12.50
N VAL A 1006 -6.13 -27.07 -12.67
CA VAL A 1006 -6.31 -25.66 -12.29
C VAL A 1006 -7.30 -25.55 -11.14
N ALA A 1007 -6.95 -24.75 -10.14
CA ALA A 1007 -7.79 -24.38 -9.00
C ALA A 1007 -7.87 -22.85 -8.90
N SER A 1008 -8.83 -22.36 -8.14
CA SER A 1008 -9.18 -20.94 -8.05
C SER A 1008 -9.62 -20.61 -6.63
N TYR A 1009 -9.21 -19.46 -6.08
CA TYR A 1009 -9.37 -19.18 -4.66
C TYR A 1009 -9.72 -17.72 -4.38
N SER A 1010 -10.42 -17.50 -3.26
CA SER A 1010 -10.64 -16.18 -2.67
C SER A 1010 -10.49 -16.28 -1.15
N TRP A 1011 -10.01 -15.22 -0.51
CA TRP A 1011 -9.89 -15.14 0.96
C TRP A 1011 -11.21 -15.44 1.70
N TYR A 1012 -12.36 -15.14 1.09
CA TYR A 1012 -13.68 -15.38 1.71
C TYR A 1012 -14.22 -16.81 1.54
N ASN A 1013 -13.54 -17.69 0.79
CA ASN A 1013 -13.94 -19.08 0.61
C ASN A 1013 -13.06 -20.01 1.46
N THR A 1014 -13.35 -20.05 2.75
CA THR A 1014 -12.63 -20.87 3.75
C THR A 1014 -13.48 -22.03 4.27
N ASN A 1015 -12.80 -23.05 4.80
CA ASN A 1015 -13.45 -24.17 5.49
C ASN A 1015 -13.67 -23.89 6.99
N GLU A 1016 -14.26 -24.85 7.72
CA GLU A 1016 -14.54 -24.72 9.16
C GLU A 1016 -13.29 -24.49 10.03
N GLU A 1017 -12.08 -24.79 9.55
CA GLU A 1017 -10.82 -24.50 10.23
C GLU A 1017 -10.12 -23.20 9.79
N GLY A 1018 -10.77 -22.37 8.99
CA GLY A 1018 -10.27 -21.07 8.51
C GLY A 1018 -9.19 -21.18 7.42
N SER A 1019 -9.09 -22.32 6.73
CA SER A 1019 -8.18 -22.49 5.59
C SER A 1019 -8.91 -22.21 4.28
N MET A 1020 -8.31 -21.43 3.37
CA MET A 1020 -8.84 -21.25 2.01
C MET A 1020 -9.00 -22.59 1.31
N VAL A 1021 -10.12 -22.76 0.61
CA VAL A 1021 -10.43 -23.91 -0.24
C VAL A 1021 -10.81 -23.43 -1.65
N PRO A 1022 -10.73 -24.28 -2.68
CA PRO A 1022 -11.06 -23.85 -4.04
C PRO A 1022 -12.51 -23.35 -4.15
N ILE A 1023 -12.69 -22.24 -4.87
CA ILE A 1023 -13.97 -21.79 -5.42
C ILE A 1023 -14.44 -22.83 -6.45
N ASP A 1024 -13.56 -23.16 -7.39
CA ASP A 1024 -13.72 -24.23 -8.37
C ASP A 1024 -12.37 -24.87 -8.72
N GLU A 1025 -12.41 -26.12 -9.18
CA GLU A 1025 -11.24 -26.96 -9.45
C GLU A 1025 -11.50 -27.89 -10.65
N THR A 1026 -10.57 -27.96 -11.60
CA THR A 1026 -10.65 -28.91 -12.73
C THR A 1026 -10.18 -30.30 -12.35
N GLY A 1027 -10.66 -31.34 -13.03
CA GLY A 1027 -9.95 -32.63 -13.04
C GLY A 1027 -8.61 -32.55 -13.79
N TRP A 1028 -7.68 -33.46 -13.49
CA TRP A 1028 -6.39 -33.58 -14.20
C TRP A 1028 -6.55 -33.71 -15.73
N VAL A 1029 -5.87 -32.83 -16.46
CA VAL A 1029 -5.83 -32.76 -17.93
C VAL A 1029 -4.48 -33.28 -18.44
N LYS A 1030 -4.47 -34.21 -19.41
CA LYS A 1030 -3.24 -34.69 -20.04
C LYS A 1030 -2.86 -33.90 -21.30
N PHE A 1031 -1.64 -33.39 -21.32
CA PHE A 1031 -1.06 -32.58 -22.39
C PHE A 1031 0.33 -33.11 -22.79
N ASN A 1032 0.76 -32.88 -24.03
CA ASN A 1032 2.12 -33.22 -24.47
C ASN A 1032 2.78 -31.97 -25.07
N VAL A 1033 3.94 -31.58 -24.55
CA VAL A 1033 4.58 -30.30 -24.86
C VAL A 1033 5.37 -30.32 -26.18
N THR A 1034 5.72 -31.49 -26.74
CA THR A 1034 6.40 -31.59 -28.04
C THR A 1034 5.49 -32.05 -29.18
N ALA A 1035 4.37 -32.70 -28.85
CA ALA A 1035 3.38 -33.21 -29.79
C ALA A 1035 1.93 -33.02 -29.27
N PRO A 1036 1.47 -31.77 -29.04
CA PRO A 1036 0.11 -31.48 -28.60
C PRO A 1036 -0.94 -31.95 -29.64
N LYS A 1037 -2.18 -32.15 -29.20
CA LYS A 1037 -3.26 -32.67 -30.07
C LYS A 1037 -3.74 -31.58 -31.02
N VAL A 1038 -3.64 -30.31 -30.61
CA VAL A 1038 -3.83 -29.09 -31.42
C VAL A 1038 -2.65 -28.15 -31.19
N ASP A 1039 -2.05 -27.66 -32.28
CA ASP A 1039 -0.96 -26.66 -32.28
C ASP A 1039 -1.34 -25.47 -33.17
N PHE A 1040 -0.91 -24.27 -32.78
CA PHE A 1040 -1.38 -22.97 -33.31
C PHE A 1040 -0.27 -22.10 -33.92
N GLY A 1041 0.97 -22.60 -34.01
CA GLY A 1041 2.10 -21.80 -34.52
C GLY A 1041 2.79 -20.89 -33.48
N ALA A 1042 2.37 -20.95 -32.22
CA ALA A 1042 2.89 -20.13 -31.10
C ALA A 1042 4.43 -20.17 -30.98
N THR A 1043 5.11 -19.04 -31.20
CA THR A 1043 6.51 -18.83 -30.79
C THR A 1043 6.61 -18.09 -29.45
N GLY A 1044 5.48 -17.63 -28.91
CA GLY A 1044 5.34 -17.04 -27.59
C GLY A 1044 3.98 -17.33 -26.95
N THR A 1045 3.56 -16.49 -26.00
CA THR A 1045 2.32 -16.64 -25.22
C THR A 1045 1.07 -16.10 -25.94
N LEU A 1046 1.25 -15.10 -26.81
CA LEU A 1046 0.18 -14.28 -27.39
C LEU A 1046 0.26 -14.19 -28.92
N PHE A 1047 -0.89 -13.91 -29.55
CA PHE A 1047 -1.03 -13.57 -30.96
C PHE A 1047 -1.81 -12.26 -31.13
N THR A 1048 -1.57 -11.55 -32.24
CA THR A 1048 -2.44 -10.46 -32.71
C THR A 1048 -3.83 -10.99 -33.08
N ASP A 1049 -4.89 -10.39 -32.53
CA ASP A 1049 -6.29 -10.80 -32.75
C ASP A 1049 -7.03 -9.74 -33.58
N LEU A 1050 -6.63 -9.59 -34.85
CA LEU A 1050 -7.10 -8.54 -35.76
C LEU A 1050 -7.99 -9.10 -36.88
N ASP A 1051 -8.85 -8.27 -37.48
CA ASP A 1051 -9.76 -8.72 -38.54
C ASP A 1051 -8.98 -9.23 -39.79
N ASP A 1052 -9.61 -10.13 -40.54
CA ASP A 1052 -9.06 -10.86 -41.71
C ASP A 1052 -7.81 -11.73 -41.49
N THR A 1053 -7.12 -11.62 -40.34
CA THR A 1053 -5.93 -12.43 -40.03
C THR A 1053 -6.23 -13.92 -39.84
N ARG A 1054 -5.17 -14.75 -39.86
CA ARG A 1054 -5.29 -16.20 -39.78
C ARG A 1054 -4.28 -16.84 -38.85
N LEU A 1055 -4.71 -17.84 -38.10
CA LEU A 1055 -3.85 -18.62 -37.21
C LEU A 1055 -3.72 -20.04 -37.79
N PRO A 1056 -2.50 -20.52 -38.13
CA PRO A 1056 -2.32 -21.86 -38.69
C PRO A 1056 -2.58 -22.92 -37.63
N VAL A 1057 -3.32 -23.99 -37.96
CA VAL A 1057 -3.67 -25.04 -36.99
C VAL A 1057 -3.27 -26.43 -37.46
N SER A 1058 -2.37 -27.06 -36.69
CA SER A 1058 -2.01 -28.46 -36.84
C SER A 1058 -2.80 -29.32 -35.85
N VAL A 1059 -3.30 -30.48 -36.30
CA VAL A 1059 -4.08 -31.41 -35.47
C VAL A 1059 -3.57 -32.85 -35.63
N ALA A 1060 -3.17 -33.47 -34.52
CA ALA A 1060 -2.65 -34.84 -34.51
C ALA A 1060 -3.63 -35.83 -35.18
N ARG A 1061 -3.13 -36.78 -35.99
CA ARG A 1061 -4.00 -37.60 -36.88
C ARG A 1061 -5.04 -38.47 -36.15
N ASN A 1062 -4.81 -38.78 -34.88
CA ASN A 1062 -5.71 -39.49 -33.96
C ASN A 1062 -6.68 -38.57 -33.21
N ALA A 1063 -6.37 -37.27 -33.07
CA ALA A 1063 -7.21 -36.29 -32.39
C ALA A 1063 -8.42 -35.89 -33.26
N LYS A 1064 -9.55 -36.56 -33.05
CA LYS A 1064 -10.82 -36.30 -33.76
C LYS A 1064 -11.76 -35.38 -32.98
N ASP A 1065 -11.81 -35.54 -31.66
CA ASP A 1065 -12.74 -34.82 -30.78
C ASP A 1065 -12.10 -33.59 -30.10
N ALA A 1066 -10.86 -33.26 -30.49
CA ALA A 1066 -10.10 -32.14 -29.93
C ALA A 1066 -10.73 -30.77 -30.26
N LYS A 1067 -10.60 -29.85 -29.31
CA LYS A 1067 -11.14 -28.49 -29.36
C LYS A 1067 -10.03 -27.48 -29.10
N ALA A 1068 -10.20 -26.27 -29.62
CA ALA A 1068 -9.46 -25.11 -29.15
C ALA A 1068 -10.23 -24.40 -28.02
N LEU A 1069 -9.48 -23.79 -27.11
CA LEU A 1069 -9.89 -22.62 -26.34
C LEU A 1069 -9.12 -21.43 -26.90
N LEU A 1070 -9.82 -20.33 -27.16
CA LEU A 1070 -9.24 -19.06 -27.55
C LEU A 1070 -9.64 -18.03 -26.49
N LEU A 1071 -8.67 -17.26 -26.00
CA LEU A 1071 -8.88 -16.19 -25.03
C LEU A 1071 -8.64 -14.86 -25.72
N HIS A 1072 -9.72 -14.23 -26.17
CA HIS A 1072 -9.75 -12.92 -26.82
C HIS A 1072 -9.67 -11.84 -25.73
N LEU A 1073 -8.45 -11.45 -25.33
CA LEU A 1073 -8.22 -10.68 -24.09
C LEU A 1073 -8.93 -9.32 -24.09
N HIS A 1074 -9.09 -8.72 -25.27
CA HIS A 1074 -9.72 -7.41 -25.46
C HIS A 1074 -11.22 -7.45 -25.79
N ASN A 1075 -11.86 -8.63 -25.84
CA ASN A 1075 -13.31 -8.70 -26.07
C ASN A 1075 -14.12 -8.09 -24.91
N GLU A 1076 -15.41 -7.86 -25.13
CA GLU A 1076 -16.35 -7.43 -24.08
C GLU A 1076 -16.56 -8.51 -23.00
N SER A 1077 -16.97 -8.07 -21.81
CA SER A 1077 -17.13 -8.95 -20.64
C SER A 1077 -18.17 -10.05 -20.87
N GLY A 1078 -17.71 -11.30 -20.87
CA GLY A 1078 -18.51 -12.49 -21.16
C GLY A 1078 -18.13 -13.20 -22.47
N GLU A 1079 -17.64 -12.46 -23.47
CA GLU A 1079 -17.29 -13.00 -24.81
C GLU A 1079 -15.77 -13.18 -25.00
N ARG A 1080 -14.97 -13.08 -23.92
CA ARG A 1080 -13.50 -13.27 -23.95
C ARG A 1080 -13.04 -14.71 -24.18
N ALA A 1081 -13.89 -15.73 -23.98
CA ALA A 1081 -13.48 -17.13 -24.06
C ALA A 1081 -14.29 -17.90 -25.12
N GLN A 1082 -13.65 -18.26 -26.24
CA GLN A 1082 -14.28 -18.99 -27.34
C GLN A 1082 -13.81 -20.45 -27.40
N VAL A 1083 -14.76 -21.40 -27.40
CA VAL A 1083 -14.47 -22.86 -27.51
C VAL A 1083 -14.90 -23.39 -28.88
N LEU A 1084 -13.95 -23.91 -29.67
CA LEU A 1084 -14.17 -24.37 -31.04
C LEU A 1084 -13.86 -25.86 -31.23
N LYS A 1085 -14.66 -26.56 -32.04
CA LYS A 1085 -14.31 -27.91 -32.57
C LYS A 1085 -13.45 -27.77 -33.82
N ILE A 1086 -12.34 -28.49 -33.89
CA ILE A 1086 -11.31 -28.25 -34.92
C ILE A 1086 -11.38 -29.23 -36.12
N ARG A 1087 -12.12 -30.34 -36.04
CA ARG A 1087 -12.28 -31.30 -37.15
C ARG A 1087 -13.71 -31.62 -37.56
#